data_AF-A0A3P8TAW1-F1
#
_entry.id   AF-A0A3P8TAW1-F1
#
_cell.length_a   1.000
_cell.length_b   1.000
_cell.length_c   1.000
_cell.angle_alpha   90.00
_cell.angle_beta   90.00
_cell.angle_gamma   90.00
#
_symmetry.space_group_name_H-M   'P 1'
#
loop_
_entity.id
_entity.type
_entity.pdbx_description
1 polymer ?
#
loop_
_entity_poly.entity_id
_entity_poly.type
_entity_poly.pdbx_seq_one_letter_code
_entity_poly.pdbx_strand_id
1 'polypeptide(L)'
;MGNQAGRQEETESGAQVAKKSGIPAPREIPSAITRDRISLRDQLRSSSTKRMVSSASTSSLSTLAKQTRSSTKSRADAEGQEKGLLECQVKELLAEAKAKDLEISNLRVELQRCKGKASSTSSSPSPNSVSWQEPTADREQGQVGEALVLVGELKEKNGKFQRELAALREENQVLKEKLLSLEASPLSSTNTSTPSKPLVNGLPSDSSGPQQDSLPSTASPLKTSTSSSSDVTKESPSPDSSEFEKIPSCSESLSSGVSGEAVATGGINNVGGQDVSVQSLTEQIHKMEESHHSTAEELQATLQELADQQQVVQELTTENERLTEEKRLLQTSLQQQRERLEVLAQKNETLAVRLQEQAQAQAQREEELGNQGPRLAELEQRYAELVESSRFEREKLVDIQQQLTGSLRVLEEEHQEAQGQVRCLREEIDRLQAQLDREQEVGGQAAHTAEEQRATADSLRLENSRLKAQVDIERQKVGELMAMQSTSDSTELQNLLKTAHTERDRLEVELTQLRQELLEAQADTEHVRATMSKVEVKCQQVQERSERREQELSSRATSLEEAGIHAENQIKELKETIFELEDQVEQQRAVNCHTNQAVLDMENLVKKLEEQKAEAERQLKVFNRQMKDEKEEWRRFQADLQTAVVVANDIKVEAQQELRTLRRQLQEEQDRSAKLSADLEVLQGVRISTGATFDTKTAVEGH
;
A
#
# COMPACT_ATOMS: atom_id res chain seq x y z
N MET A 1 -25.72 43.24 46.00
CA MET A 1 -27.17 43.57 45.98
C MET A 1 -27.84 42.45 45.18
N GLY A 2 -28.61 41.56 45.81
CA GLY A 2 -29.03 40.28 45.20
C GLY A 2 -27.88 39.24 45.21
N ASN A 3 -28.00 37.98 45.64
CA ASN A 3 -29.11 37.15 46.16
C ASN A 3 -30.23 36.84 45.14
N GLN A 4 -30.85 35.64 45.06
CA GLN A 4 -30.72 34.33 45.75
C GLN A 4 -31.57 33.27 44.94
N ALA A 5 -31.56 31.94 45.13
CA ALA A 5 -30.80 30.97 45.94
C ALA A 5 -30.99 29.52 45.41
N GLY A 6 -30.05 28.62 45.72
CA GLY A 6 -30.37 27.22 46.12
C GLY A 6 -29.92 26.10 45.16
N ARG A 7 -29.61 24.88 45.62
CA ARG A 7 -29.53 24.24 46.97
C ARG A 7 -28.26 23.35 47.00
N GLN A 8 -27.54 23.08 48.10
CA GLN A 8 -27.88 22.37 49.38
C GLN A 8 -28.37 20.92 49.15
N GLU A 9 -27.90 19.86 49.81
CA GLU A 9 -26.96 19.60 50.95
C GLU A 9 -26.20 18.26 50.66
N GLU A 10 -24.99 17.93 51.14
CA GLU A 10 -24.50 17.68 52.53
C GLU A 10 -25.17 16.47 53.23
N THR A 11 -24.52 15.60 54.05
CA THR A 11 -23.13 15.53 54.61
C THR A 11 -22.85 14.12 55.20
N GLU A 12 -21.55 13.75 55.37
CA GLU A 12 -20.99 12.88 56.46
C GLU A 12 -21.49 11.40 56.61
N SER A 13 -20.94 10.45 57.40
CA SER A 13 -19.62 10.11 58.00
C SER A 13 -19.77 8.70 58.65
N GLY A 14 -18.79 7.81 58.92
CA GLY A 14 -17.33 7.77 58.79
C GLY A 14 -16.72 6.59 59.62
N ALA A 15 -15.38 6.49 59.74
CA ALA A 15 -14.63 5.52 60.59
C ALA A 15 -14.63 4.02 60.14
N GLN A 16 -13.68 3.12 60.47
CA GLN A 16 -12.26 3.24 60.90
C GLN A 16 -11.44 1.90 60.77
N VAL A 17 -10.10 2.02 60.70
CA VAL A 17 -9.03 1.07 61.17
C VAL A 17 -8.84 -0.33 60.52
N ALA A 18 -7.72 -0.48 59.77
CA ALA A 18 -6.61 -1.45 59.95
C ALA A 18 -5.52 -1.17 58.85
N LYS A 19 -4.25 -0.79 59.11
CA LYS A 19 -3.10 -1.49 59.73
C LYS A 19 -2.73 -2.80 59.00
N LYS A 20 -1.49 -3.06 58.51
CA LYS A 20 -0.16 -2.42 58.71
C LYS A 20 0.92 -2.96 57.71
N SER A 21 2.02 -2.21 57.47
CA SER A 21 3.31 -2.62 56.82
C SER A 21 3.29 -2.93 55.30
N GLY A 22 4.39 -2.79 54.55
CA GLY A 22 5.71 -2.20 54.86
C GLY A 22 6.76 -2.39 53.73
N ILE A 23 7.38 -1.30 53.27
CA ILE A 23 8.42 -1.17 52.21
C ILE A 23 9.82 -1.39 52.88
N PRO A 24 10.92 -1.94 52.28
CA PRO A 24 11.45 -1.68 50.91
C PRO A 24 12.11 -2.85 50.12
N ALA A 25 12.56 -2.53 48.90
CA ALA A 25 13.48 -3.33 48.07
C ALA A 25 14.96 -2.89 48.22
N PRO A 26 15.95 -3.76 47.91
CA PRO A 26 17.36 -3.39 47.72
C PRO A 26 17.90 -3.62 46.29
N ARG A 27 19.18 -3.27 46.06
CA ARG A 27 19.87 -3.10 44.76
C ARG A 27 21.21 -3.88 44.64
N GLU A 28 21.74 -3.98 43.41
CA GLU A 28 23.15 -3.79 42.95
C GLU A 28 24.35 -4.41 43.75
N ILE A 29 25.31 -5.18 43.19
CA ILE A 29 25.38 -5.89 41.88
C ILE A 29 26.21 -7.22 41.89
N PRO A 30 27.56 -7.28 42.10
CA PRO A 30 28.38 -8.22 41.31
C PRO A 30 29.41 -9.11 42.03
N SER A 31 29.70 -10.30 41.47
CA SER A 31 31.03 -10.99 41.38
C SER A 31 30.88 -12.41 40.79
N ALA A 32 31.90 -13.13 40.32
CA ALA A 32 33.13 -12.79 39.59
C ALA A 32 33.87 -14.09 39.21
N ILE A 33 34.30 -14.21 37.96
CA ILE A 33 35.49 -14.95 37.48
C ILE A 33 35.78 -16.36 38.08
N THR A 34 35.65 -17.38 37.23
CA THR A 34 36.71 -18.39 37.06
C THR A 34 37.05 -18.54 35.57
N ARG A 35 38.33 -18.63 35.25
CA ARG A 35 38.85 -18.95 33.92
C ARG A 35 39.66 -20.24 34.03
N ASP A 36 39.45 -21.16 33.09
CA ASP A 36 40.46 -21.62 32.12
C ASP A 36 39.75 -22.56 31.11
N ARG A 37 39.98 -22.54 29.79
CA ARG A 37 41.19 -22.43 28.94
C ARG A 37 42.08 -23.67 28.93
N ILE A 38 41.82 -24.54 27.95
CA ILE A 38 42.71 -25.09 26.89
C ILE A 38 41.78 -25.94 26.00
N SER A 39 41.58 -25.76 24.69
CA SER A 39 42.38 -25.27 23.53
C SER A 39 43.05 -26.39 22.73
N LEU A 40 43.07 -26.20 21.40
CA LEU A 40 43.56 -27.08 20.33
C LEU A 40 42.66 -28.32 20.05
N ARG A 41 42.18 -28.64 18.84
CA ARG A 41 42.56 -28.36 17.42
C ARG A 41 43.65 -29.28 16.85
N ASP A 42 43.20 -30.36 16.19
CA ASP A 42 43.61 -30.88 14.86
C ASP A 42 43.03 -32.30 14.70
N GLN A 43 42.91 -32.97 13.54
CA GLN A 43 42.73 -32.69 12.11
C GLN A 43 42.75 -34.08 11.43
N LEU A 44 41.90 -34.30 10.42
CA LEU A 44 42.05 -35.28 9.31
C LEU A 44 42.12 -36.82 9.54
N ARG A 45 41.23 -37.51 8.81
CA ARG A 45 41.42 -38.77 8.02
C ARG A 45 41.97 -40.02 8.76
N SER A 46 41.32 -41.19 8.71
CA SER A 46 40.97 -41.89 7.45
C SER A 46 39.94 -43.02 7.62
N SER A 47 39.32 -43.39 6.50
CA SER A 47 38.54 -44.60 6.20
C SER A 47 38.97 -45.93 6.88
N SER A 48 38.03 -46.81 7.21
CA SER A 48 37.61 -47.87 6.26
C SER A 48 36.38 -48.70 6.71
N THR A 49 35.81 -49.40 5.72
CA THR A 49 34.57 -50.18 5.62
C THR A 49 34.22 -51.19 6.73
N LYS A 50 32.89 -51.34 6.96
CA LYS A 50 32.14 -52.57 6.65
C LYS A 50 30.63 -52.30 6.50
N ARG A 51 29.96 -53.02 5.57
CA ARG A 51 28.50 -52.99 5.37
C ARG A 51 27.80 -53.86 6.43
N MET A 52 26.51 -53.64 6.69
CA MET A 52 25.45 -54.61 6.29
C MET A 52 24.01 -54.13 6.58
N VAL A 53 23.21 -54.14 5.50
CA VAL A 53 21.76 -54.48 5.40
C VAL A 53 20.73 -53.65 6.19
N SER A 54 19.63 -53.35 5.48
CA SER A 54 18.48 -52.55 5.92
C SER A 54 17.25 -53.40 6.23
N SER A 55 16.25 -52.80 6.86
CA SER A 55 14.85 -53.26 6.82
C SER A 55 13.94 -52.04 6.92
N ALA A 56 12.85 -52.02 6.15
CA ALA A 56 11.95 -50.87 6.01
C ALA A 56 10.48 -51.27 6.15
N SER A 57 9.62 -50.27 6.41
CA SER A 57 8.17 -50.14 6.06
C SER A 57 7.25 -49.81 7.23
N THR A 58 6.77 -48.55 7.27
CA THR A 58 5.36 -48.09 7.41
C THR A 58 5.37 -46.55 7.52
N SER A 59 5.29 -45.80 6.42
CA SER A 59 4.06 -45.40 5.70
C SER A 59 3.29 -44.20 6.31
N SER A 60 3.74 -43.00 5.93
CA SER A 60 2.91 -41.90 5.40
C SER A 60 1.72 -41.33 6.19
N LEU A 61 1.92 -40.20 6.89
CA LEU A 61 0.88 -39.20 7.21
C LEU A 61 1.51 -37.78 7.32
N SER A 62 1.53 -36.99 6.24
CA SER A 62 2.11 -35.62 6.28
C SER A 62 1.73 -34.69 5.09
N THR A 63 0.44 -34.49 4.79
CA THR A 63 0.02 -33.54 3.73
C THR A 63 -1.23 -32.69 4.04
N LEU A 64 -1.14 -31.69 4.95
CA LEU A 64 -2.05 -30.51 4.89
C LEU A 64 -1.53 -29.26 5.64
N ALA A 65 -0.66 -28.47 5.01
CA ALA A 65 -0.28 -27.11 5.41
C ALA A 65 0.55 -26.47 4.28
N LYS A 66 0.32 -25.24 3.78
CA LYS A 66 -0.77 -24.26 3.88
C LYS A 66 -0.78 -23.50 2.53
N GLN A 67 -1.91 -22.92 2.11
CA GLN A 67 -1.89 -21.53 1.61
C GLN A 67 -3.29 -20.88 1.64
N THR A 68 -3.32 -19.57 1.85
CA THR A 68 -4.51 -18.78 2.16
C THR A 68 -4.87 -17.84 0.99
N ARG A 69 -6.15 -17.47 0.91
CA ARG A 69 -6.76 -16.69 -0.19
C ARG A 69 -6.18 -15.28 -0.40
N SER A 70 -6.10 -14.90 -1.68
CA SER A 70 -6.66 -13.65 -2.22
C SER A 70 -7.13 -13.93 -3.68
N SER A 71 -8.10 -13.25 -4.30
CA SER A 71 -8.77 -11.99 -3.95
C SER A 71 -10.25 -11.93 -4.40
N THR A 72 -11.06 -11.19 -3.63
CA THR A 72 -12.38 -10.57 -3.92
C THR A 72 -13.29 -11.06 -5.08
N LYS A 73 -14.37 -11.79 -4.73
CA LYS A 73 -15.77 -11.44 -5.14
C LYS A 73 -16.83 -12.24 -4.34
N SER A 74 -18.06 -11.72 -4.29
CA SER A 74 -19.31 -12.34 -3.76
C SER A 74 -19.18 -13.14 -2.45
N ARG A 75 -19.31 -12.45 -1.30
CA ARG A 75 -19.15 -13.01 0.05
C ARG A 75 -20.14 -14.12 0.44
N ALA A 76 -21.37 -14.09 -0.06
CA ALA A 76 -22.43 -15.01 0.38
C ALA A 76 -22.24 -16.47 -0.10
N ASP A 77 -21.95 -16.68 -1.38
CA ASP A 77 -21.80 -18.04 -1.94
C ASP A 77 -20.53 -18.74 -1.44
N ALA A 78 -19.45 -17.97 -1.17
CA ALA A 78 -18.20 -18.50 -0.66
C ALA A 78 -18.36 -19.16 0.72
N GLU A 79 -19.08 -18.52 1.64
CA GLU A 79 -19.39 -19.06 2.97
C GLU A 79 -20.30 -20.33 2.85
N GLY A 80 -21.18 -20.37 1.83
CA GLY A 80 -22.00 -21.54 1.50
C GLY A 80 -21.18 -22.74 0.97
N GLN A 81 -20.25 -22.52 0.04
CA GLN A 81 -19.37 -23.57 -0.48
C GLN A 81 -18.39 -24.08 0.58
N GLU A 82 -17.81 -23.20 1.39
CA GLU A 82 -16.88 -23.57 2.46
C GLU A 82 -17.57 -24.40 3.55
N LYS A 83 -18.79 -24.02 3.94
CA LYS A 83 -19.66 -24.85 4.79
C LYS A 83 -19.98 -26.21 4.14
N GLY A 84 -20.27 -26.24 2.84
CA GLY A 84 -20.55 -27.48 2.11
C GLY A 84 -19.36 -28.45 2.08
N LEU A 85 -18.15 -27.93 1.87
CA LEU A 85 -16.91 -28.72 1.92
C LEU A 85 -16.65 -29.28 3.32
N LEU A 86 -16.81 -28.46 4.37
CA LEU A 86 -16.71 -28.91 5.76
C LEU A 86 -17.77 -29.96 6.12
N GLU A 87 -19.01 -29.81 5.63
CA GLU A 87 -20.07 -30.79 5.86
C GLU A 87 -19.80 -32.13 5.13
N CYS A 88 -19.18 -32.09 3.95
CA CYS A 88 -18.68 -33.29 3.27
C CYS A 88 -17.52 -33.95 4.04
N GLN A 89 -16.54 -33.18 4.50
CA GLN A 89 -15.39 -33.69 5.26
C GLN A 89 -15.84 -34.32 6.61
N VAL A 90 -16.83 -33.73 7.29
CA VAL A 90 -17.45 -34.32 8.49
C VAL A 90 -18.18 -35.63 8.17
N LYS A 91 -18.87 -35.73 7.02
CA LYS A 91 -19.52 -36.99 6.58
C LYS A 91 -18.50 -38.08 6.24
N GLU A 92 -17.37 -37.70 5.64
CA GLU A 92 -16.27 -38.61 5.31
C GLU A 92 -15.58 -39.14 6.57
N LEU A 93 -15.22 -38.27 7.51
CA LEU A 93 -14.67 -38.68 8.82
C LEU A 93 -15.65 -39.53 9.63
N LEU A 94 -16.97 -39.26 9.56
CA LEU A 94 -18.00 -40.11 10.17
C LEU A 94 -18.18 -41.47 9.46
N ALA A 95 -17.83 -41.58 8.17
CA ALA A 95 -17.81 -42.84 7.45
C ALA A 95 -16.56 -43.66 7.77
N GLU A 96 -15.39 -43.01 7.84
CA GLU A 96 -14.14 -43.64 8.26
C GLU A 96 -14.21 -44.13 9.71
N ALA A 97 -14.74 -43.32 10.64
CA ALA A 97 -14.95 -43.73 12.03
C ALA A 97 -15.82 -44.99 12.12
N LYS A 98 -16.92 -45.08 11.34
CA LYS A 98 -17.76 -46.28 11.27
C LYS A 98 -17.06 -47.48 10.65
N ALA A 99 -16.21 -47.27 9.64
CA ALA A 99 -15.38 -48.32 9.08
C ALA A 99 -14.37 -48.86 10.11
N LYS A 100 -13.76 -47.97 10.91
CA LYS A 100 -12.85 -48.33 12.01
C LYS A 100 -13.57 -49.02 13.17
N ASP A 101 -14.79 -48.62 13.51
CA ASP A 101 -15.62 -49.34 14.50
C ASP A 101 -15.98 -50.76 14.02
N LEU A 102 -16.27 -50.95 12.73
CA LEU A 102 -16.50 -52.26 12.14
C LEU A 102 -15.23 -53.13 12.09
N GLU A 103 -14.08 -52.53 11.78
CA GLU A 103 -12.77 -53.18 11.83
C GLU A 103 -12.43 -53.63 13.27
N ILE A 104 -12.62 -52.75 14.27
CA ILE A 104 -12.46 -53.06 15.69
C ILE A 104 -13.45 -54.15 16.13
N SER A 105 -14.68 -54.14 15.62
CA SER A 105 -15.67 -55.19 15.89
C SER A 105 -15.24 -56.56 15.34
N ASN A 106 -14.77 -56.61 14.09
CA ASN A 106 -14.21 -57.83 13.49
C ASN A 106 -12.98 -58.32 14.27
N LEU A 107 -12.03 -57.44 14.59
CA LEU A 107 -10.84 -57.79 15.38
C LEU A 107 -11.21 -58.29 16.80
N ARG A 108 -12.28 -57.77 17.42
CA ARG A 108 -12.82 -58.31 18.69
C ARG A 108 -13.45 -59.69 18.52
N VAL A 109 -14.21 -59.93 17.44
CA VAL A 109 -14.80 -61.24 17.12
C VAL A 109 -13.70 -62.27 16.80
N GLU A 110 -12.64 -61.85 16.11
CA GLU A 110 -11.50 -62.71 15.78
C GLU A 110 -10.62 -62.99 17.02
N LEU A 111 -10.34 -62.00 17.86
CA LEU A 111 -9.71 -62.20 19.17
C LEU A 111 -10.53 -63.17 20.04
N GLN A 112 -11.86 -63.05 20.05
CA GLN A 112 -12.73 -63.97 20.79
C GLN A 112 -12.73 -65.39 20.18
N ARG A 113 -12.65 -65.51 18.84
CA ARG A 113 -12.49 -66.79 18.11
C ARG A 113 -11.15 -67.46 18.44
N CYS A 114 -10.06 -66.70 18.49
CA CYS A 114 -8.74 -67.16 18.90
C CYS A 114 -8.69 -67.51 20.40
N LYS A 115 -9.36 -66.74 21.26
CA LYS A 115 -9.51 -67.03 22.68
C LYS A 115 -10.30 -68.33 22.93
N GLY A 116 -11.30 -68.64 22.11
CA GLY A 116 -11.99 -69.93 22.11
C GLY A 116 -11.07 -71.12 21.78
N LYS A 117 -10.16 -70.95 20.81
CA LYS A 117 -9.12 -71.94 20.47
C LYS A 117 -8.03 -72.08 21.55
N ALA A 118 -7.66 -70.98 22.21
CA ALA A 118 -6.72 -71.01 23.34
C ALA A 118 -7.34 -71.70 24.57
N SER A 119 -8.63 -71.47 24.84
CA SER A 119 -9.35 -72.10 25.96
C SER A 119 -9.67 -73.59 25.75
N SER A 120 -9.29 -74.18 24.62
CA SER A 120 -9.46 -75.60 24.30
C SER A 120 -8.14 -76.37 24.13
N THR A 121 -7.00 -75.73 24.44
CA THR A 121 -5.64 -76.32 24.30
C THR A 121 -4.87 -76.47 25.61
N SER A 122 -5.52 -76.30 26.77
CA SER A 122 -4.91 -76.38 28.11
C SER A 122 -5.28 -77.66 28.90
N SER A 123 -5.04 -78.84 28.33
CA SER A 123 -4.99 -80.12 29.05
C SER A 123 -4.03 -81.11 28.37
N SER A 124 -3.40 -81.99 29.15
CA SER A 124 -2.30 -82.84 28.70
C SER A 124 -2.74 -84.04 27.82
N PRO A 125 -1.91 -84.48 26.87
CA PRO A 125 -2.27 -85.57 25.95
C PRO A 125 -2.20 -86.96 26.60
N SER A 126 -3.07 -87.86 26.14
CA SER A 126 -2.92 -89.31 26.24
C SER A 126 -3.56 -89.96 25.02
N PRO A 127 -2.92 -90.93 24.32
CA PRO A 127 -3.38 -91.37 23.00
C PRO A 127 -4.27 -92.62 23.07
N ASN A 128 -5.46 -92.59 22.44
CA ASN A 128 -5.91 -93.70 21.60
C ASN A 128 -7.20 -93.44 20.79
N SER A 129 -7.42 -94.35 19.83
CA SER A 129 -8.66 -94.66 19.10
C SER A 129 -9.02 -93.81 17.88
N VAL A 130 -9.64 -94.49 16.92
CA VAL A 130 -10.06 -94.01 15.59
C VAL A 130 -11.56 -94.26 15.44
N SER A 131 -12.30 -93.29 14.93
CA SER A 131 -13.60 -93.52 14.30
C SER A 131 -13.85 -92.53 13.18
N TRP A 132 -14.52 -92.98 12.11
CA TRP A 132 -14.89 -92.19 10.95
C TRP A 132 -16.34 -91.68 11.10
N GLN A 133 -16.61 -90.43 10.70
CA GLN A 133 -17.59 -90.12 9.65
C GLN A 133 -17.59 -88.61 9.30
N GLU A 134 -18.06 -88.29 8.09
CA GLU A 134 -18.19 -86.93 7.56
C GLU A 134 -19.41 -86.19 8.16
N PRO A 135 -19.44 -84.84 8.09
CA PRO A 135 -20.09 -84.23 6.92
C PRO A 135 -19.22 -83.16 6.23
N THR A 136 -18.85 -83.42 4.97
CA THR A 136 -18.10 -82.51 4.09
C THR A 136 -19.01 -81.53 3.34
N ALA A 137 -20.24 -81.95 3.02
CA ALA A 137 -21.18 -81.23 2.16
C ALA A 137 -21.44 -79.76 2.56
N ASP A 138 -21.73 -79.48 3.84
CA ASP A 138 -22.02 -78.11 4.31
C ASP A 138 -20.82 -77.16 4.13
N ARG A 139 -19.59 -77.69 4.21
CA ARG A 139 -18.37 -76.87 4.10
C ARG A 139 -18.11 -76.47 2.65
N GLU A 140 -18.29 -77.40 1.71
CA GLU A 140 -18.15 -77.10 0.27
C GLU A 140 -19.28 -76.17 -0.20
N GLN A 141 -20.52 -76.41 0.23
CA GLN A 141 -21.67 -75.56 -0.10
C GLN A 141 -21.48 -74.12 0.39
N GLY A 142 -20.95 -73.93 1.60
CA GLY A 142 -20.61 -72.61 2.14
C GLY A 142 -19.49 -71.92 1.36
N GLN A 143 -18.42 -72.65 1.02
CA GLN A 143 -17.26 -72.10 0.30
C GLN A 143 -17.59 -71.76 -1.17
N VAL A 144 -18.48 -72.51 -1.81
CA VAL A 144 -19.07 -72.17 -3.13
C VAL A 144 -19.95 -70.93 -3.05
N GLY A 145 -20.73 -70.77 -1.97
CA GLY A 145 -21.53 -69.56 -1.72
C GLY A 145 -20.66 -68.31 -1.57
N GLU A 146 -19.59 -68.39 -0.77
CA GLU A 146 -18.63 -67.30 -0.54
C GLU A 146 -17.90 -66.91 -1.83
N ALA A 147 -17.49 -67.90 -2.65
CA ALA A 147 -16.94 -67.67 -3.98
C ALA A 147 -17.94 -67.02 -4.96
N LEU A 148 -19.22 -67.39 -4.90
CA LEU A 148 -20.29 -66.77 -5.71
C LEU A 148 -20.51 -65.29 -5.34
N VAL A 149 -20.47 -64.95 -4.05
CA VAL A 149 -20.53 -63.56 -3.57
C VAL A 149 -19.33 -62.76 -4.07
N LEU A 150 -18.11 -63.29 -3.93
CA LEU A 150 -16.89 -62.63 -4.41
C LEU A 150 -16.88 -62.42 -5.93
N VAL A 151 -17.36 -63.39 -6.71
CA VAL A 151 -17.56 -63.24 -8.16
C VAL A 151 -18.65 -62.22 -8.49
N GLY A 152 -19.70 -62.11 -7.67
CA GLY A 152 -20.71 -61.05 -7.75
C GLY A 152 -20.09 -59.66 -7.54
N GLU A 153 -19.34 -59.46 -6.47
CA GLU A 153 -18.63 -58.21 -6.20
C GLU A 153 -17.63 -57.84 -7.30
N LEU A 154 -16.85 -58.81 -7.80
CA LEU A 154 -15.88 -58.57 -8.87
C LEU A 154 -16.57 -58.18 -10.19
N LYS A 155 -17.74 -58.76 -10.49
CA LYS A 155 -18.58 -58.34 -11.62
C LYS A 155 -19.14 -56.92 -11.41
N GLU A 156 -19.58 -56.58 -10.21
CA GLU A 156 -20.10 -55.24 -9.91
C GLU A 156 -18.98 -54.18 -9.95
N LYS A 157 -17.80 -54.47 -9.41
CA LYS A 157 -16.59 -53.63 -9.44
C LYS A 157 -16.11 -53.43 -10.89
N ASN A 158 -16.06 -54.48 -11.70
CA ASN A 158 -15.77 -54.38 -13.14
C ASN A 158 -16.84 -53.54 -13.88
N GLY A 159 -18.13 -53.72 -13.54
CA GLY A 159 -19.22 -52.89 -14.07
C GLY A 159 -19.23 -51.43 -13.59
N LYS A 160 -18.58 -51.11 -12.46
CA LYS A 160 -18.28 -49.74 -12.01
C LYS A 160 -17.16 -49.15 -12.87
N PHE A 161 -16.02 -49.83 -12.96
CA PHE A 161 -14.89 -49.40 -13.79
C PHE A 161 -15.27 -49.22 -15.27
N GLN A 162 -16.11 -50.08 -15.85
CA GLN A 162 -16.56 -49.92 -17.25
C GLN A 162 -17.43 -48.67 -17.47
N ARG A 163 -18.24 -48.26 -16.49
CA ARG A 163 -19.02 -47.02 -16.55
C ARG A 163 -18.14 -45.78 -16.34
N GLU A 164 -17.17 -45.86 -15.45
CA GLU A 164 -16.16 -44.83 -15.24
C GLU A 164 -15.30 -44.63 -16.51
N LEU A 165 -14.86 -45.71 -17.15
CA LEU A 165 -14.20 -45.69 -18.46
C LEU A 165 -15.11 -45.27 -19.62
N ALA A 166 -16.42 -45.21 -19.45
CA ALA A 166 -17.34 -44.59 -20.41
C ALA A 166 -17.42 -43.07 -20.16
N ALA A 167 -17.67 -42.66 -18.92
CA ALA A 167 -17.72 -41.25 -18.52
C ALA A 167 -16.40 -40.50 -18.83
N LEU A 168 -15.25 -41.11 -18.51
CA LEU A 168 -13.94 -40.53 -18.83
C LEU A 168 -13.67 -40.44 -20.33
N ARG A 169 -14.29 -41.28 -21.17
CA ARG A 169 -14.21 -41.16 -22.64
C ARG A 169 -15.11 -40.05 -23.17
N GLU A 170 -16.31 -39.91 -22.61
CA GLU A 170 -17.26 -38.84 -22.91
C GLU A 170 -16.68 -37.47 -22.52
N GLU A 171 -16.09 -37.36 -21.33
CA GLU A 171 -15.34 -36.17 -20.92
C GLU A 171 -14.16 -35.88 -21.87
N ASN A 172 -13.38 -36.90 -22.25
CA ASN A 172 -12.29 -36.73 -23.21
C ASN A 172 -12.79 -36.25 -24.59
N GLN A 173 -13.98 -36.67 -25.01
CA GLN A 173 -14.62 -36.23 -26.25
C GLN A 173 -15.08 -34.78 -26.14
N VAL A 174 -15.77 -34.41 -25.06
CA VAL A 174 -16.19 -33.02 -24.76
C VAL A 174 -14.97 -32.08 -24.64
N LEU A 175 -13.85 -32.54 -24.06
CA LEU A 175 -12.61 -31.78 -23.99
C LEU A 175 -11.96 -31.58 -25.37
N LYS A 176 -12.02 -32.58 -26.27
CA LYS A 176 -11.58 -32.44 -27.67
C LYS A 176 -12.47 -31.47 -28.46
N GLU A 177 -13.78 -31.54 -28.28
CA GLU A 177 -14.73 -30.62 -28.93
C GLU A 177 -14.56 -29.18 -28.42
N LYS A 178 -14.27 -28.98 -27.13
CA LYS A 178 -13.87 -27.69 -26.56
C LYS A 178 -12.52 -27.20 -27.13
N LEU A 179 -11.53 -28.08 -27.27
CA LEU A 179 -10.24 -27.73 -27.87
C LEU A 179 -10.40 -27.28 -29.33
N LEU A 180 -11.16 -28.03 -30.14
CA LEU A 180 -11.47 -27.68 -31.53
C LEU A 180 -12.28 -26.36 -31.61
N SER A 181 -13.17 -26.09 -30.65
CA SER A 181 -13.91 -24.82 -30.59
C SER A 181 -13.02 -23.62 -30.24
N LEU A 182 -12.00 -23.84 -29.41
CA LEU A 182 -10.97 -22.84 -29.08
C LEU A 182 -10.03 -22.60 -30.28
N GLU A 183 -9.59 -23.65 -30.97
CA GLU A 183 -8.78 -23.55 -32.19
C GLU A 183 -9.54 -22.92 -33.37
N ALA A 184 -10.87 -23.03 -33.41
CA ALA A 184 -11.73 -22.41 -34.43
C ALA A 184 -12.06 -20.92 -34.17
N SER A 185 -11.64 -20.34 -33.03
CA SER A 185 -11.96 -18.97 -32.65
C SER A 185 -10.87 -17.96 -33.10
N PRO A 186 -11.18 -16.97 -33.96
CA PRO A 186 -10.17 -16.02 -34.45
C PRO A 186 -9.57 -15.14 -33.35
N LEU A 187 -8.23 -15.09 -33.29
CA LEU A 187 -7.46 -14.34 -32.30
C LEU A 187 -7.56 -12.81 -32.49
N SER A 188 -7.51 -12.06 -31.40
CA SER A 188 -7.16 -10.63 -31.41
C SER A 188 -6.41 -10.22 -30.15
N SER A 189 -5.21 -9.65 -30.33
CA SER A 189 -4.40 -8.89 -29.34
C SER A 189 -3.90 -9.64 -28.07
N THR A 190 -2.64 -9.55 -27.63
CA THR A 190 -1.35 -9.21 -28.27
C THR A 190 -0.21 -9.66 -27.34
N ASN A 191 0.97 -10.01 -27.88
CA ASN A 191 2.29 -10.06 -27.21
C ASN A 191 2.38 -10.96 -25.94
N THR A 192 3.24 -11.98 -25.85
CA THR A 192 4.68 -12.00 -26.18
C THR A 192 5.22 -13.41 -26.49
N SER A 193 6.40 -13.47 -27.12
CA SER A 193 7.27 -14.66 -27.34
C SER A 193 6.72 -15.81 -28.20
N THR A 194 7.56 -16.31 -29.11
CA THR A 194 7.26 -17.37 -30.08
C THR A 194 7.42 -18.79 -29.49
N PRO A 195 6.73 -19.80 -30.07
CA PRO A 195 6.69 -21.14 -29.51
C PRO A 195 7.94 -21.97 -29.85
N SER A 196 8.30 -22.89 -28.94
CA SER A 196 9.20 -24.01 -29.23
C SER A 196 8.42 -25.33 -29.26
N LYS A 197 8.50 -26.06 -30.37
CA LYS A 197 8.10 -27.48 -30.48
C LYS A 197 9.31 -28.30 -31.00
N PRO A 198 9.43 -29.58 -30.64
CA PRO A 198 10.72 -30.29 -30.67
C PRO A 198 11.00 -31.02 -32.00
N LEU A 199 12.28 -31.24 -32.32
CA LEU A 199 12.69 -32.26 -33.30
C LEU A 199 14.08 -32.89 -33.01
N VAL A 200 14.03 -34.15 -32.59
CA VAL A 200 14.91 -35.31 -32.90
C VAL A 200 16.29 -35.10 -33.58
N ASN A 201 17.32 -35.71 -32.95
CA ASN A 201 18.63 -36.20 -33.45
C ASN A 201 19.52 -35.34 -34.38
N GLY A 202 20.76 -35.08 -33.93
CA GLY A 202 21.91 -34.79 -34.80
C GLY A 202 23.16 -34.28 -34.05
N LEU A 203 24.30 -34.96 -34.23
CA LEU A 203 25.66 -34.47 -33.94
C LEU A 203 26.42 -34.32 -35.28
N PRO A 204 27.57 -33.61 -35.39
CA PRO A 204 28.40 -33.00 -34.35
C PRO A 204 28.77 -31.51 -34.66
N SER A 205 29.97 -31.09 -34.23
CA SER A 205 30.81 -29.90 -34.55
C SER A 205 30.72 -29.38 -36.02
N ASP A 206 31.17 -28.17 -36.37
CA ASP A 206 32.43 -27.52 -35.93
C ASP A 206 32.50 -25.99 -36.21
N SER A 207 33.69 -25.38 -36.01
CA SER A 207 34.31 -24.23 -36.71
C SER A 207 33.51 -23.52 -37.82
N SER A 208 33.53 -22.18 -38.00
CA SER A 208 34.40 -21.12 -37.45
C SER A 208 33.82 -19.72 -37.75
N GLY A 209 34.49 -18.64 -37.31
CA GLY A 209 34.32 -17.31 -37.92
C GLY A 209 34.99 -17.21 -39.32
N PRO A 210 35.22 -16.02 -39.90
CA PRO A 210 35.19 -14.67 -39.32
C PRO A 210 34.07 -13.83 -40.01
N GLN A 211 34.10 -12.52 -40.33
CA GLN A 211 35.15 -11.50 -40.46
C GLN A 211 34.51 -10.09 -40.47
N GLN A 212 35.29 -9.07 -40.09
CA GLN A 212 35.35 -7.65 -40.57
C GLN A 212 34.09 -6.92 -41.12
N ASP A 213 33.92 -5.60 -40.91
CA ASP A 213 35.00 -4.61 -40.85
C ASP A 213 34.70 -3.29 -40.08
N SER A 214 35.80 -2.68 -39.64
CA SER A 214 36.10 -1.24 -39.53
C SER A 214 35.28 -0.24 -38.68
N LEU A 215 36.00 0.36 -37.74
CA LEU A 215 35.84 1.67 -37.09
C LEU A 215 36.33 2.80 -38.08
N PRO A 216 36.55 4.10 -37.73
CA PRO A 216 36.48 4.79 -36.43
C PRO A 216 35.93 6.27 -36.46
N SER A 217 36.18 6.99 -35.35
CA SER A 217 36.50 8.43 -35.27
C SER A 217 35.40 9.49 -35.02
N THR A 218 35.31 9.86 -33.74
CA THR A 218 35.47 11.24 -33.21
C THR A 218 34.93 12.45 -34.00
N ALA A 219 33.98 13.18 -33.39
CA ALA A 219 34.19 14.58 -32.98
C ALA A 219 33.00 15.11 -32.13
N SER A 220 33.25 16.18 -31.38
CA SER A 220 32.26 17.04 -30.72
C SER A 220 32.70 18.51 -30.95
N PRO A 221 31.95 19.58 -30.59
CA PRO A 221 30.59 19.64 -30.01
C PRO A 221 29.67 20.75 -30.61
N LEU A 222 28.48 20.93 -30.01
CA LEU A 222 27.65 22.17 -29.92
C LEU A 222 26.93 22.79 -31.16
N LYS A 223 25.59 22.88 -31.02
CA LYS A 223 24.66 23.93 -31.54
C LYS A 223 24.47 24.00 -33.09
N THR A 224 23.42 24.62 -33.67
CA THR A 224 22.24 25.38 -33.19
C THR A 224 20.97 24.95 -33.95
N SER A 225 19.77 25.20 -33.40
CA SER A 225 18.65 25.73 -34.20
C SER A 225 17.54 26.39 -33.35
N THR A 226 17.24 27.66 -33.66
CA THR A 226 15.92 28.35 -33.67
C THR A 226 14.93 28.23 -32.49
N SER A 227 14.25 29.29 -32.04
CA SER A 227 14.16 30.68 -32.56
C SER A 227 13.52 31.65 -31.55
N SER A 228 13.89 32.94 -31.65
CA SER A 228 13.07 34.17 -31.40
C SER A 228 12.32 34.35 -30.06
N SER A 229 12.22 35.55 -29.47
CA SER A 229 12.67 36.90 -29.86
C SER A 229 12.50 37.86 -28.66
N SER A 230 13.14 39.03 -28.58
CA SER A 230 14.42 39.53 -29.15
C SER A 230 14.66 40.96 -28.62
N ASP A 231 15.91 41.30 -28.29
CA ASP A 231 16.34 42.64 -27.83
C ASP A 231 17.65 43.02 -28.55
N VAL A 232 17.78 44.28 -28.99
CA VAL A 232 19.00 44.93 -29.49
C VAL A 232 18.91 46.45 -29.35
N THR A 233 20.06 47.09 -29.09
CA THR A 233 20.21 48.52 -28.80
C THR A 233 20.99 49.27 -29.90
N LYS A 234 21.11 50.60 -29.75
CA LYS A 234 21.84 51.58 -30.61
C LYS A 234 21.14 52.00 -31.92
N GLU A 235 21.30 53.23 -32.43
CA GLU A 235 22.10 54.39 -31.97
C GLU A 235 21.36 55.75 -32.17
N SER A 236 21.98 56.83 -31.67
CA SER A 236 21.52 58.25 -31.56
C SER A 236 21.27 58.98 -32.91
N PRO A 237 20.72 60.24 -32.97
CA PRO A 237 20.59 61.24 -31.90
C PRO A 237 19.31 62.14 -31.81
N SER A 238 19.20 62.79 -30.62
CA SER A 238 18.81 64.18 -30.22
C SER A 238 18.05 65.16 -31.17
N PRO A 239 17.44 66.27 -30.66
CA PRO A 239 17.41 66.79 -29.28
C PRO A 239 16.03 67.20 -28.71
N ASP A 240 15.91 67.34 -27.38
CA ASP A 240 15.70 68.63 -26.66
C ASP A 240 15.38 68.39 -25.17
N SER A 241 16.13 69.04 -24.26
CA SER A 241 15.79 69.25 -22.84
C SER A 241 16.91 70.01 -22.08
N SER A 242 16.59 71.25 -21.66
CA SER A 242 17.05 71.96 -20.45
C SER A 242 18.49 71.72 -19.91
N GLU A 243 19.34 72.73 -20.04
CA GLU A 243 20.69 72.82 -19.43
C GLU A 243 20.66 73.49 -18.04
N PHE A 244 21.58 73.11 -17.12
CA PHE A 244 21.85 73.86 -15.88
C PHE A 244 23.27 73.58 -15.33
N GLU A 245 23.83 74.56 -14.59
CA GLU A 245 25.11 74.59 -13.83
C GLU A 245 26.48 74.84 -14.54
N LYS A 246 26.99 76.08 -14.37
CA LYS A 246 28.35 76.47 -13.85
C LYS A 246 29.62 76.20 -14.71
N ILE A 247 30.71 76.99 -14.76
CA ILE A 247 31.23 78.35 -14.34
C ILE A 247 32.56 78.60 -15.16
N PRO A 248 33.39 79.69 -15.06
CA PRO A 248 33.39 80.93 -14.24
C PRO A 248 33.71 82.25 -15.03
N SER A 249 34.05 83.33 -14.30
CA SER A 249 34.89 84.50 -14.69
C SER A 249 34.28 85.54 -15.66
N CYS A 250 34.46 86.87 -15.49
CA CYS A 250 35.10 87.70 -14.45
C CYS A 250 34.42 89.10 -14.39
N SER A 251 34.71 89.89 -13.33
CA SER A 251 34.83 91.37 -13.27
C SER A 251 33.96 92.30 -14.15
N GLU A 252 33.35 93.41 -13.70
CA GLU A 252 33.31 94.12 -12.39
C GLU A 252 32.45 95.42 -12.53
N SER A 253 32.29 96.40 -11.61
CA SER A 253 32.72 96.64 -10.21
C SER A 253 31.80 97.70 -9.52
N LEU A 254 31.90 97.85 -8.19
CA LEU A 254 31.57 99.04 -7.35
C LEU A 254 30.10 99.58 -7.31
N SER A 255 29.59 100.15 -6.20
CA SER A 255 30.06 100.22 -4.81
C SER A 255 28.93 100.46 -3.80
N SER A 256 29.23 100.25 -2.51
CA SER A 256 28.40 100.59 -1.35
C SER A 256 28.17 102.10 -1.20
N GLY A 257 27.08 102.51 -0.53
CA GLY A 257 26.92 103.88 -0.02
C GLY A 257 27.15 103.96 1.49
N VAL A 258 27.37 105.17 2.04
CA VAL A 258 27.20 105.49 3.48
C VAL A 258 27.28 107.01 3.73
N SER A 259 26.46 107.49 4.67
CA SER A 259 26.56 108.72 5.52
C SER A 259 27.43 109.94 5.10
N GLY A 260 26.78 111.08 4.85
CA GLY A 260 26.70 112.17 5.86
C GLY A 260 27.76 113.29 5.93
N GLU A 261 27.45 114.26 6.82
CA GLU A 261 28.21 115.46 7.24
C GLU A 261 28.29 116.65 6.25
N ALA A 262 28.74 117.82 6.74
CA ALA A 262 28.50 119.15 6.17
C ALA A 262 29.71 120.10 6.37
N VAL A 263 29.69 121.30 5.75
CA VAL A 263 30.17 122.59 6.30
C VAL A 263 29.99 123.74 5.27
N ALA A 264 30.03 124.99 5.75
CA ALA A 264 29.94 126.26 5.00
C ALA A 264 31.14 126.47 4.01
N THR A 265 31.26 127.51 3.17
CA THR A 265 30.99 128.96 3.41
C THR A 265 31.02 129.77 2.11
N GLY A 266 30.31 130.89 2.03
CA GLY A 266 30.53 131.91 1.00
C GLY A 266 29.53 133.08 1.07
N GLY A 267 30.01 134.32 1.22
CA GLY A 267 29.16 135.52 1.26
C GLY A 267 29.96 136.82 1.06
N ILE A 268 29.31 137.84 0.47
CA ILE A 268 29.89 139.18 0.20
C ILE A 268 28.80 140.24 0.45
N ASN A 269 29.18 141.46 0.86
CA ASN A 269 28.28 142.48 1.41
C ASN A 269 27.88 143.62 0.44
N ASN A 270 26.56 143.81 0.28
CA ASN A 270 25.79 145.05 0.56
C ASN A 270 25.99 146.37 -0.26
N VAL A 271 24.98 147.25 -0.11
CA VAL A 271 24.84 148.68 -0.53
C VAL A 271 24.31 148.92 -1.95
N GLY A 272 23.32 149.81 -2.10
CA GLY A 272 22.67 150.15 -3.38
C GLY A 272 22.31 151.64 -3.52
N GLY A 273 21.52 152.03 -4.54
CA GLY A 273 20.94 153.39 -4.65
C GLY A 273 20.63 153.93 -6.06
N GLN A 274 19.32 153.98 -6.37
CA GLN A 274 18.59 154.97 -7.21
C GLN A 274 18.75 155.16 -8.74
N ASP A 275 17.57 155.49 -9.31
CA ASP A 275 17.19 156.34 -10.47
C ASP A 275 17.31 155.85 -11.92
N VAL A 276 16.28 156.24 -12.70
CA VAL A 276 15.72 155.47 -13.83
C VAL A 276 14.87 156.38 -14.75
N SER A 277 14.87 156.17 -16.09
CA SER A 277 13.88 156.77 -17.00
C SER A 277 13.75 156.05 -18.36
N VAL A 278 12.52 155.91 -18.88
CA VAL A 278 12.07 155.31 -20.17
C VAL A 278 12.56 153.90 -20.50
N GLN A 279 13.86 153.63 -20.43
CA GLN A 279 14.44 152.29 -20.57
C GLN A 279 13.73 151.28 -19.67
N SER A 280 13.35 151.67 -18.44
CA SER A 280 12.59 150.82 -17.52
C SER A 280 11.19 150.44 -17.99
N LEU A 281 10.54 151.18 -18.89
CA LEU A 281 9.25 150.75 -19.44
C LEU A 281 9.44 149.73 -20.55
N THR A 282 10.45 149.89 -21.41
CA THR A 282 10.84 148.85 -22.38
C THR A 282 11.40 147.61 -21.70
N GLU A 283 12.15 147.76 -20.61
CA GLU A 283 12.74 146.71 -19.79
C GLU A 283 11.69 146.04 -18.90
N GLN A 284 10.68 146.76 -18.41
CA GLN A 284 9.51 146.16 -17.75
C GLN A 284 8.62 145.39 -18.75
N ILE A 285 8.50 145.85 -20.00
CA ILE A 285 7.80 145.08 -21.04
C ILE A 285 8.60 143.80 -21.39
N HIS A 286 9.90 143.91 -21.67
CA HIS A 286 10.75 142.73 -21.89
C HIS A 286 10.71 141.79 -20.69
N LYS A 287 10.77 142.29 -19.45
CA LYS A 287 10.66 141.48 -18.23
C LYS A 287 9.29 140.82 -18.08
N MET A 288 8.20 141.46 -18.50
CA MET A 288 6.88 140.82 -18.56
C MET A 288 6.85 139.74 -19.64
N GLU A 289 7.40 140.00 -20.82
CA GLU A 289 7.52 139.04 -21.92
C GLU A 289 8.39 137.84 -21.52
N GLU A 290 9.57 138.05 -20.94
CA GLU A 290 10.46 137.04 -20.35
C GLU A 290 9.74 136.25 -19.25
N SER A 291 9.02 136.92 -18.34
CA SER A 291 8.24 136.21 -17.31
C SER A 291 7.10 135.38 -17.89
N HIS A 292 6.50 135.83 -19.00
CA HIS A 292 5.47 135.08 -19.72
C HIS A 292 6.08 133.89 -20.48
N HIS A 293 7.27 134.03 -21.06
CA HIS A 293 8.00 132.91 -21.67
C HIS A 293 8.45 131.90 -20.60
N SER A 294 9.03 132.32 -19.47
CA SER A 294 9.36 131.43 -18.35
C SER A 294 8.12 130.71 -17.83
N THR A 295 7.00 131.43 -17.61
CA THR A 295 5.74 130.81 -17.19
C THR A 295 5.20 129.83 -18.24
N ALA A 296 5.35 130.12 -19.54
CA ALA A 296 4.92 129.24 -20.62
C ALA A 296 5.83 128.00 -20.76
N GLU A 297 7.15 128.15 -20.57
CA GLU A 297 8.12 127.06 -20.56
C GLU A 297 7.95 126.17 -19.33
N GLU A 298 7.69 126.74 -18.15
CA GLU A 298 7.34 126.01 -16.92
C GLU A 298 5.99 125.28 -17.06
N LEU A 299 4.99 125.89 -17.69
CA LEU A 299 3.72 125.23 -18.02
C LEU A 299 3.90 124.14 -19.07
N GLN A 300 4.76 124.33 -20.07
CA GLN A 300 5.07 123.29 -21.06
C GLN A 300 5.87 122.14 -20.43
N ALA A 301 6.79 122.43 -19.51
CA ALA A 301 7.55 121.42 -18.77
C ALA A 301 6.64 120.60 -17.84
N THR A 302 5.72 121.24 -17.10
CA THR A 302 4.75 120.52 -16.26
C THR A 302 3.71 119.74 -17.07
N LEU A 303 3.33 120.21 -18.28
CA LEU A 303 2.53 119.43 -19.21
C LEU A 303 3.29 118.22 -19.78
N GLN A 304 4.59 118.35 -20.07
CA GLN A 304 5.43 117.23 -20.49
C GLN A 304 5.63 116.23 -19.34
N GLU A 305 5.94 116.68 -18.12
CA GLU A 305 6.07 115.80 -16.96
C GLU A 305 4.75 115.06 -16.68
N LEU A 306 3.60 115.72 -16.82
CA LEU A 306 2.29 115.09 -16.71
C LEU A 306 2.04 114.06 -17.82
N ALA A 307 2.53 114.28 -19.04
CA ALA A 307 2.46 113.31 -20.14
C ALA A 307 3.39 112.10 -19.90
N ASP A 308 4.61 112.34 -19.41
CA ASP A 308 5.58 111.29 -19.04
C ASP A 308 5.03 110.44 -17.87
N GLN A 309 4.42 111.07 -16.86
CA GLN A 309 3.72 110.38 -15.77
C GLN A 309 2.52 109.57 -16.28
N GLN A 310 1.76 110.07 -17.27
CA GLN A 310 0.68 109.31 -17.91
C GLN A 310 1.21 108.10 -18.69
N GLN A 311 2.35 108.23 -19.40
CA GLN A 311 3.01 107.11 -20.06
C GLN A 311 3.46 106.06 -19.02
N VAL A 312 4.12 106.46 -17.94
CA VAL A 312 4.55 105.55 -16.87
C VAL A 312 3.35 104.84 -16.21
N VAL A 313 2.23 105.53 -16.00
CA VAL A 313 0.98 104.89 -15.52
C VAL A 313 0.43 103.88 -16.53
N GLN A 314 0.48 104.18 -17.82
CA GLN A 314 0.04 103.26 -18.88
C GLN A 314 0.95 102.03 -18.98
N GLU A 315 2.27 102.20 -18.91
CA GLU A 315 3.26 101.12 -18.90
C GLU A 315 3.08 100.23 -17.66
N LEU A 316 2.97 100.83 -16.47
CA LEU A 316 2.67 100.10 -15.22
C LEU A 316 1.32 99.39 -15.26
N THR A 317 0.33 99.92 -15.97
CA THR A 317 -0.96 99.25 -16.17
C THR A 317 -0.78 98.00 -17.04
N THR A 318 -0.12 98.12 -18.19
CA THR A 318 0.16 96.95 -19.06
C THR A 318 1.05 95.91 -18.39
N GLU A 319 2.01 96.32 -17.55
CA GLU A 319 2.85 95.41 -16.77
C GLU A 319 2.06 94.71 -15.66
N ASN A 320 1.11 95.39 -15.01
CA ASN A 320 0.19 94.75 -14.07
C ASN A 320 -0.71 93.72 -14.79
N GLU A 321 -1.25 94.05 -15.96
CA GLU A 321 -2.02 93.11 -16.78
C GLU A 321 -1.17 91.88 -17.13
N ARG A 322 0.05 92.07 -17.66
CA ARG A 322 1.03 91.03 -17.97
C ARG A 322 1.33 90.13 -16.75
N LEU A 323 1.57 90.72 -15.58
CA LEU A 323 1.80 90.00 -14.33
C LEU A 323 0.56 89.24 -13.83
N THR A 324 -0.67 89.73 -14.08
CA THR A 324 -1.89 88.95 -13.79
C THR A 324 -2.05 87.76 -14.73
N GLU A 325 -1.65 87.87 -16.00
CA GLU A 325 -1.63 86.75 -16.93
C GLU A 325 -0.58 85.69 -16.53
N GLU A 326 0.64 86.10 -16.18
CA GLU A 326 1.68 85.19 -15.67
C GLU A 326 1.22 84.48 -14.39
N LYS A 327 0.64 85.23 -13.45
CA LYS A 327 0.05 84.67 -12.22
C LYS A 327 -1.05 83.64 -12.54
N ARG A 328 -1.93 83.93 -13.51
CA ARG A 328 -2.98 83.01 -13.96
C ARG A 328 -2.38 81.75 -14.59
N LEU A 329 -1.37 81.88 -15.45
CA LEU A 329 -0.68 80.76 -16.08
C LEU A 329 0.01 79.87 -15.04
N LEU A 330 0.77 80.47 -14.10
CA LEU A 330 1.39 79.78 -12.97
C LEU A 330 0.36 79.06 -12.10
N GLN A 331 -0.77 79.70 -11.80
CA GLN A 331 -1.87 79.07 -11.05
C GLN A 331 -2.46 77.86 -11.80
N THR A 332 -2.67 77.95 -13.12
CA THR A 332 -3.13 76.79 -13.92
C THR A 332 -2.08 75.68 -14.01
N SER A 333 -0.79 76.02 -14.10
CA SER A 333 0.31 75.05 -14.10
C SER A 333 0.41 74.30 -12.76
N LEU A 334 0.34 75.03 -11.64
CA LEU A 334 0.31 74.45 -10.29
C LEU A 334 -0.90 73.53 -10.09
N GLN A 335 -2.07 73.91 -10.61
CA GLN A 335 -3.27 73.09 -10.54
C GLN A 335 -3.12 71.78 -11.35
N GLN A 336 -2.60 71.85 -12.58
CA GLN A 336 -2.29 70.65 -13.37
C GLN A 336 -1.22 69.76 -12.71
N GLN A 337 -0.23 70.35 -12.03
CA GLN A 337 0.76 69.59 -11.27
C GLN A 337 0.13 68.85 -10.08
N ARG A 338 -0.80 69.49 -9.35
CA ARG A 338 -1.56 68.86 -8.26
C ARG A 338 -2.40 67.69 -8.76
N GLU A 339 -3.14 67.87 -9.85
CA GLU A 339 -3.94 66.81 -10.48
C GLU A 339 -3.08 65.62 -10.93
N ARG A 340 -1.90 65.87 -11.51
CA ARG A 340 -0.94 64.82 -11.87
C ARG A 340 -0.40 64.08 -10.64
N LEU A 341 -0.09 64.79 -9.55
CA LEU A 341 0.35 64.18 -8.29
C LEU A 341 -0.76 63.36 -7.63
N GLU A 342 -2.01 63.82 -7.67
CA GLU A 342 -3.16 63.10 -7.13
C GLU A 342 -3.45 61.81 -7.91
N VAL A 343 -3.37 61.85 -9.24
CA VAL A 343 -3.45 60.64 -10.09
C VAL A 343 -2.29 59.67 -9.82
N LEU A 344 -1.09 60.15 -9.49
CA LEU A 344 0.04 59.30 -9.09
C LEU A 344 -0.17 58.71 -7.68
N ALA A 345 -0.74 59.47 -6.74
CA ALA A 345 -1.08 58.99 -5.41
C ALA A 345 -2.15 57.88 -5.48
N GLN A 346 -3.23 58.08 -6.24
CA GLN A 346 -4.27 57.07 -6.48
C GLN A 346 -3.71 55.79 -7.11
N LYS A 347 -2.73 55.90 -8.03
CA LYS A 347 -2.03 54.75 -8.61
C LYS A 347 -1.16 54.03 -7.58
N ASN A 348 -0.41 54.75 -6.76
CA ASN A 348 0.41 54.17 -5.69
C ASN A 348 -0.46 53.44 -4.66
N GLU A 349 -1.59 54.02 -4.26
CA GLU A 349 -2.56 53.37 -3.35
C GLU A 349 -3.11 52.08 -3.98
N THR A 350 -3.51 52.13 -5.25
CA THR A 350 -3.98 50.94 -6.00
C THR A 350 -2.92 49.84 -6.08
N LEU A 351 -1.64 50.21 -6.20
CA LEU A 351 -0.52 49.26 -6.20
C LEU A 351 -0.24 48.71 -4.78
N ALA A 352 -0.33 49.54 -3.74
CA ALA A 352 -0.17 49.12 -2.35
C ALA A 352 -1.24 48.10 -1.95
N VAL A 353 -2.51 48.35 -2.28
CA VAL A 353 -3.62 47.41 -2.07
C VAL A 353 -3.36 46.09 -2.79
N ARG A 354 -2.96 46.10 -4.07
CA ARG A 354 -2.65 44.86 -4.81
C ARG A 354 -1.45 44.09 -4.25
N LEU A 355 -0.43 44.78 -3.74
CA LEU A 355 0.69 44.14 -3.06
C LEU A 355 0.26 43.52 -1.72
N GLN A 356 -0.65 44.16 -1.00
CA GLN A 356 -1.26 43.61 0.21
C GLN A 356 -2.14 42.39 -0.08
N GLU A 357 -3.00 42.45 -1.10
CA GLU A 357 -3.80 41.32 -1.60
C GLU A 357 -2.90 40.14 -2.02
N GLN A 358 -1.81 40.41 -2.76
CA GLN A 358 -0.86 39.38 -3.17
C GLN A 358 -0.12 38.76 -1.97
N ALA A 359 0.31 39.58 -0.99
CA ALA A 359 0.96 39.09 0.22
C ALA A 359 0.00 38.24 1.08
N GLN A 360 -1.27 38.63 1.19
CA GLN A 360 -2.30 37.84 1.87
C GLN A 360 -2.58 36.52 1.16
N ALA A 361 -2.74 36.54 -0.17
CA ALA A 361 -2.95 35.34 -0.97
C ALA A 361 -1.72 34.40 -0.97
N GLN A 362 -0.50 34.93 -0.81
CA GLN A 362 0.70 34.11 -0.63
C GLN A 362 0.76 33.52 0.78
N ALA A 363 0.51 34.30 1.83
CA ALA A 363 0.46 33.81 3.22
C ALA A 363 -0.60 32.71 3.39
N GLN A 364 -1.78 32.87 2.77
CA GLN A 364 -2.83 31.84 2.74
C GLN A 364 -2.36 30.55 2.07
N ARG A 365 -1.62 30.62 0.96
CA ARG A 365 -1.04 29.43 0.31
C ARG A 365 0.05 28.77 1.15
N GLU A 366 0.87 29.54 1.85
CA GLU A 366 1.90 29.02 2.73
C GLU A 366 1.28 28.35 3.98
N GLU A 367 0.19 28.90 4.50
CA GLU A 367 -0.65 28.29 5.55
C GLU A 367 -1.36 27.02 5.06
N GLU A 368 -2.00 27.05 3.88
CA GLU A 368 -2.60 25.87 3.23
C GLU A 368 -1.56 24.75 2.99
N LEU A 369 -0.32 25.10 2.63
CA LEU A 369 0.75 24.14 2.40
C LEU A 369 1.29 23.57 3.72
N GLY A 370 1.41 24.39 4.77
CA GLY A 370 1.73 23.95 6.12
C GLY A 370 0.67 23.01 6.70
N ASN A 371 -0.62 23.34 6.50
CA ASN A 371 -1.76 22.51 6.88
C ASN A 371 -1.87 21.20 6.06
N GLN A 372 -1.27 21.14 4.87
CA GLN A 372 -1.10 19.89 4.12
C GLN A 372 0.05 19.02 4.63
N GLY A 373 1.00 19.57 5.39
CA GLY A 373 2.11 18.86 6.02
C GLY A 373 1.72 17.55 6.74
N PRO A 374 0.78 17.55 7.72
CA PRO A 374 0.36 16.32 8.38
C PRO A 374 -0.27 15.29 7.41
N ARG A 375 -1.08 15.75 6.44
CA ARG A 375 -1.69 14.89 5.42
C ARG A 375 -0.66 14.26 4.48
N LEU A 376 0.44 14.96 4.19
CA LEU A 376 1.57 14.42 3.44
C LEU A 376 2.35 13.41 4.28
N ALA A 377 2.60 13.69 5.56
CA ALA A 377 3.25 12.76 6.49
C ALA A 377 2.44 11.47 6.70
N GLU A 378 1.11 11.55 6.85
CA GLU A 378 0.22 10.38 6.89
C GLU A 378 0.29 9.53 5.60
N LEU A 379 0.43 10.18 4.45
CA LEU A 379 0.53 9.54 3.15
C LEU A 379 1.91 8.88 2.94
N GLU A 380 3.00 9.55 3.36
CA GLU A 380 4.34 8.98 3.41
C GLU A 380 4.42 7.78 4.37
N GLN A 381 3.81 7.88 5.56
CA GLN A 381 3.70 6.78 6.52
C GLN A 381 2.98 5.56 5.90
N ARG A 382 1.81 5.76 5.27
CA ARG A 382 1.08 4.66 4.61
C ARG A 382 1.88 4.03 3.46
N TYR A 383 2.71 4.80 2.75
CA TYR A 383 3.62 4.23 1.75
C TYR A 383 4.77 3.43 2.39
N ALA A 384 5.30 3.86 3.54
CA ALA A 384 6.29 3.08 4.30
C ALA A 384 5.69 1.76 4.81
N GLU A 385 4.52 1.81 5.46
CA GLU A 385 3.77 0.64 5.94
C GLU A 385 3.48 -0.36 4.81
N LEU A 386 3.11 0.12 3.62
CA LEU A 386 2.88 -0.72 2.43
C LEU A 386 4.17 -1.36 1.89
N VAL A 387 5.31 -0.65 1.96
CA VAL A 387 6.62 -1.20 1.57
C VAL A 387 7.10 -2.25 2.59
N GLU A 388 6.93 -2.01 3.89
CA GLU A 388 7.33 -2.94 4.95
C GLU A 388 6.46 -4.19 5.00
N SER A 389 5.13 -4.06 4.91
CA SER A 389 4.23 -5.22 4.78
C SER A 389 4.54 -6.05 3.53
N SER A 390 4.74 -5.40 2.37
CA SER A 390 5.17 -6.07 1.14
C SER A 390 6.56 -6.73 1.29
N ARG A 391 7.48 -6.16 2.08
CA ARG A 391 8.76 -6.80 2.39
C ARG A 391 8.54 -8.05 3.24
N PHE A 392 7.77 -7.96 4.32
CA PHE A 392 7.47 -9.07 5.22
C PHE A 392 6.77 -10.23 4.50
N GLU A 393 5.85 -9.93 3.57
CA GLU A 393 5.23 -10.94 2.70
C GLU A 393 6.25 -11.67 1.81
N ARG A 394 7.22 -10.95 1.22
CA ARG A 394 8.30 -11.58 0.45
C ARG A 394 9.20 -12.44 1.33
N GLU A 395 9.57 -11.95 2.50
CA GLU A 395 10.43 -12.63 3.48
C GLU A 395 9.79 -13.97 3.90
N LYS A 396 8.51 -13.92 4.30
CA LYS A 396 7.66 -15.09 4.60
C LYS A 396 7.50 -16.07 3.42
N LEU A 397 7.43 -15.58 2.18
CA LEU A 397 7.38 -16.45 0.99
C LEU A 397 8.74 -17.11 0.70
N VAL A 398 9.86 -16.44 0.98
CA VAL A 398 11.21 -17.01 0.91
C VAL A 398 11.41 -18.07 2.00
N ASP A 399 10.94 -17.84 3.23
CA ASP A 399 10.96 -18.84 4.30
C ASP A 399 10.19 -20.10 3.91
N ILE A 400 8.97 -19.96 3.38
CA ILE A 400 8.16 -21.08 2.88
C ILE A 400 8.88 -21.78 1.72
N GLN A 401 9.48 -21.04 0.78
CA GLN A 401 10.27 -21.63 -0.30
C GLN A 401 11.47 -22.42 0.24
N GLN A 402 12.19 -21.89 1.23
CA GLN A 402 13.34 -22.56 1.82
C GLN A 402 12.94 -23.81 2.62
N GLN A 403 11.83 -23.75 3.37
CA GLN A 403 11.25 -24.91 4.05
C GLN A 403 10.85 -26.01 3.06
N LEU A 404 10.09 -25.67 2.00
CA LEU A 404 9.69 -26.62 0.96
C LEU A 404 10.91 -27.20 0.22
N THR A 405 11.93 -26.39 -0.06
CA THR A 405 13.18 -26.86 -0.68
C THR A 405 13.97 -27.78 0.25
N GLY A 406 13.95 -27.52 1.56
CA GLY A 406 14.54 -28.40 2.57
C GLY A 406 13.84 -29.76 2.64
N SER A 407 12.50 -29.75 2.76
CA SER A 407 11.68 -30.96 2.78
C SER A 407 11.81 -31.78 1.49
N LEU A 408 11.89 -31.12 0.33
CA LEU A 408 12.13 -31.79 -0.95
C LEU A 408 13.49 -32.52 -0.93
N ARG A 409 14.57 -31.87 -0.48
CA ARG A 409 15.89 -32.49 -0.41
C ARG A 409 15.92 -33.70 0.54
N VAL A 410 15.29 -33.60 1.71
CA VAL A 410 15.19 -34.74 2.64
C VAL A 410 14.45 -35.91 1.98
N LEU A 411 13.37 -35.64 1.24
CA LEU A 411 12.62 -36.67 0.50
C LEU A 411 13.44 -37.26 -0.67
N GLU A 412 14.28 -36.47 -1.34
CA GLU A 412 15.23 -36.93 -2.36
C GLU A 412 16.32 -37.82 -1.77
N GLU A 413 16.85 -37.46 -0.59
CA GLU A 413 17.83 -38.24 0.18
C GLU A 413 17.21 -39.57 0.65
N GLU A 414 16.04 -39.55 1.30
CA GLU A 414 15.27 -40.75 1.70
C GLU A 414 14.95 -41.66 0.50
N HIS A 415 14.57 -41.07 -0.64
CA HIS A 415 14.30 -41.83 -1.87
C HIS A 415 15.57 -42.49 -2.42
N GLN A 416 16.72 -41.79 -2.39
CA GLN A 416 17.99 -42.32 -2.85
C GLN A 416 18.56 -43.40 -1.91
N GLU A 417 18.35 -43.27 -0.59
CA GLU A 417 18.60 -44.34 0.37
C GLU A 417 17.71 -45.55 0.07
N ALA A 418 16.39 -45.38 -0.07
CA ALA A 418 15.46 -46.46 -0.38
C ALA A 418 15.81 -47.18 -1.70
N GLN A 419 16.21 -46.46 -2.74
CA GLN A 419 16.78 -47.05 -3.97
C GLN A 419 18.08 -47.83 -3.71
N GLY A 420 18.90 -47.41 -2.74
CA GLY A 420 20.05 -48.16 -2.24
C GLY A 420 19.63 -49.48 -1.58
N GLN A 421 18.67 -49.44 -0.66
CA GLN A 421 18.15 -50.64 0.02
C GLN A 421 17.55 -51.64 -0.99
N VAL A 422 16.74 -51.15 -1.92
CA VAL A 422 16.13 -51.94 -3.01
C VAL A 422 17.18 -52.57 -3.94
N ARG A 423 18.33 -51.93 -4.16
CA ARG A 423 19.44 -52.54 -4.91
C ARG A 423 20.12 -53.65 -4.11
N CYS A 424 20.46 -53.42 -2.84
CA CYS A 424 21.06 -54.45 -2.01
C CYS A 424 20.13 -55.67 -1.78
N LEU A 425 18.81 -55.47 -1.71
CA LEU A 425 17.86 -56.58 -1.64
C LEU A 425 17.79 -57.37 -2.95
N ARG A 426 17.94 -56.72 -4.13
CA ARG A 426 18.07 -57.44 -5.41
C ARG A 426 19.38 -58.21 -5.48
N GLU A 427 20.52 -57.58 -5.13
CA GLU A 427 21.84 -58.23 -5.06
C GLU A 427 21.80 -59.52 -4.22
N GLU A 428 21.05 -59.53 -3.10
CA GLU A 428 20.94 -60.70 -2.23
C GLU A 428 19.88 -61.72 -2.73
N ILE A 429 18.80 -61.28 -3.39
CA ILE A 429 17.87 -62.20 -4.08
C ILE A 429 18.59 -62.93 -5.23
N ASP A 430 19.34 -62.21 -6.06
CA ASP A 430 20.13 -62.79 -7.16
C ASP A 430 21.20 -63.76 -6.63
N ARG A 431 21.81 -63.45 -5.47
CA ARG A 431 22.73 -64.35 -4.77
C ARG A 431 22.05 -65.63 -4.30
N LEU A 432 20.91 -65.50 -3.61
CA LEU A 432 20.16 -66.63 -3.04
C LEU A 432 19.60 -67.52 -4.16
N GLN A 433 19.11 -66.94 -5.25
CA GLN A 433 18.71 -67.68 -6.45
C GLN A 433 19.89 -68.48 -7.00
N ALA A 434 21.04 -67.85 -7.23
CA ALA A 434 22.22 -68.55 -7.70
C ALA A 434 22.76 -69.61 -6.71
N GLN A 435 22.47 -69.51 -5.41
CA GLN A 435 22.76 -70.58 -4.44
C GLN A 435 21.78 -71.74 -4.58
N LEU A 436 20.47 -71.45 -4.65
CA LEU A 436 19.42 -72.43 -4.87
C LEU A 436 19.61 -73.21 -6.18
N ASP A 437 19.99 -72.53 -7.27
CA ASP A 437 20.25 -73.14 -8.57
C ASP A 437 21.42 -74.17 -8.47
N ARG A 438 22.50 -73.80 -7.78
CA ARG A 438 23.64 -74.71 -7.52
C ARG A 438 23.28 -75.88 -6.61
N GLU A 439 22.44 -75.67 -5.60
CA GLU A 439 21.95 -76.75 -4.75
C GLU A 439 21.02 -77.70 -5.51
N GLN A 440 20.25 -77.21 -6.49
CA GLN A 440 19.48 -78.05 -7.41
C GLN A 440 20.40 -78.84 -8.37
N GLU A 441 21.44 -78.22 -8.93
CA GLU A 441 22.45 -78.91 -9.75
C GLU A 441 23.16 -80.02 -8.97
N VAL A 442 23.65 -79.72 -7.77
CA VAL A 442 24.33 -80.69 -6.89
C VAL A 442 23.35 -81.78 -6.40
N GLY A 443 22.10 -81.42 -6.08
CA GLY A 443 21.06 -82.37 -5.72
C GLY A 443 20.71 -83.33 -6.86
N GLY A 444 20.65 -82.82 -8.11
CA GLY A 444 20.46 -83.63 -9.31
C GLY A 444 21.64 -84.59 -9.57
N GLN A 445 22.88 -84.11 -9.40
CA GLN A 445 24.09 -84.95 -9.51
C GLN A 445 24.13 -86.03 -8.40
N ALA A 446 23.75 -85.68 -7.17
CA ALA A 446 23.65 -86.63 -6.06
C ALA A 446 22.56 -87.68 -6.30
N ALA A 447 21.40 -87.29 -6.85
CA ALA A 447 20.34 -88.23 -7.22
C ALA A 447 20.78 -89.19 -8.33
N HIS A 448 21.45 -88.68 -9.38
CA HIS A 448 21.99 -89.51 -10.48
C HIS A 448 23.01 -90.53 -9.96
N THR A 449 23.99 -90.08 -9.17
CA THR A 449 25.01 -90.97 -8.61
C THR A 449 24.45 -91.98 -7.60
N ALA A 450 23.38 -91.64 -6.88
CA ALA A 450 22.65 -92.59 -6.04
C ALA A 450 21.87 -93.64 -6.85
N GLU A 451 21.31 -93.26 -8.01
CA GLU A 451 20.63 -94.20 -8.92
C GLU A 451 21.64 -95.13 -9.61
N GLU A 452 22.80 -94.63 -10.04
CA GLU A 452 23.92 -95.43 -10.53
C GLU A 452 24.42 -96.41 -9.46
N GLN A 453 24.66 -95.94 -8.24
CA GLN A 453 25.07 -96.81 -7.12
C GLN A 453 24.02 -97.88 -6.84
N ARG A 454 22.73 -97.53 -6.84
CA ARG A 454 21.62 -98.48 -6.67
C ARG A 454 21.63 -99.55 -7.77
N ALA A 455 21.81 -99.18 -9.03
CA ALA A 455 21.91 -100.13 -10.14
C ALA A 455 23.11 -101.09 -9.97
N THR A 456 24.26 -100.60 -9.51
CA THR A 456 25.41 -101.48 -9.19
C THR A 456 25.14 -102.39 -7.99
N ALA A 457 24.45 -101.90 -6.95
CA ALA A 457 24.10 -102.67 -5.76
C ALA A 457 23.09 -103.79 -6.06
N ASP A 458 22.06 -103.52 -6.88
CA ASP A 458 21.11 -104.54 -7.32
C ASP A 458 21.78 -105.57 -8.25
N SER A 459 22.73 -105.17 -9.08
CA SER A 459 23.58 -106.09 -9.87
C SER A 459 24.43 -107.02 -8.97
N LEU A 460 25.15 -106.45 -7.99
CA LEU A 460 25.92 -107.22 -7.01
C LEU A 460 25.04 -108.12 -6.13
N ARG A 461 23.80 -107.71 -5.83
CA ARG A 461 22.82 -108.51 -5.09
C ARG A 461 22.36 -109.74 -5.88
N LEU A 462 22.18 -109.62 -7.20
CA LEU A 462 21.88 -110.76 -8.07
C LEU A 462 23.05 -111.76 -8.09
N GLU A 463 24.29 -111.28 -8.19
CA GLU A 463 25.47 -112.15 -8.08
C GLU A 463 25.64 -112.77 -6.69
N ASN A 464 25.44 -112.02 -5.61
CA ASN A 464 25.52 -112.58 -4.26
C ASN A 464 24.47 -113.68 -4.04
N SER A 465 23.26 -113.50 -4.59
CA SER A 465 22.20 -114.53 -4.56
C SER A 465 22.62 -115.80 -5.31
N ARG A 466 23.28 -115.66 -6.47
CA ARG A 466 23.88 -116.76 -7.25
C ARG A 466 24.98 -117.48 -6.47
N LEU A 467 25.86 -116.75 -5.80
CA LEU A 467 26.97 -117.31 -5.01
C LEU A 467 26.49 -117.98 -3.72
N LYS A 468 25.45 -117.44 -3.05
CA LYS A 468 24.90 -118.05 -1.84
C LYS A 468 24.33 -119.44 -2.12
N ALA A 469 23.59 -119.61 -3.22
CA ALA A 469 23.09 -120.91 -3.66
C ALA A 469 24.22 -121.94 -3.85
N GLN A 470 25.41 -121.51 -4.29
CA GLN A 470 26.59 -122.38 -4.37
C GLN A 470 27.13 -122.77 -2.99
N VAL A 471 27.18 -121.83 -2.03
CA VAL A 471 27.71 -122.08 -0.67
C VAL A 471 26.83 -123.04 0.12
N ASP A 472 25.50 -122.94 0.00
CA ASP A 472 24.58 -123.82 0.73
C ASP A 472 24.70 -125.29 0.29
N ILE A 473 25.02 -125.55 -1.00
CA ILE A 473 25.35 -126.87 -1.54
C ILE A 473 26.64 -127.45 -0.93
N GLU A 474 27.66 -126.62 -0.72
CA GLU A 474 28.92 -127.07 -0.11
C GLU A 474 28.79 -127.27 1.41
N ARG A 475 28.00 -126.44 2.11
CA ARG A 475 27.76 -126.54 3.56
C ARG A 475 27.11 -127.86 3.95
N GLN A 476 26.20 -128.40 3.13
CA GLN A 476 25.56 -129.70 3.37
C GLN A 476 26.61 -130.81 3.56
N LYS A 477 27.65 -130.84 2.71
CA LYS A 477 28.74 -131.83 2.73
C LYS A 477 29.62 -131.73 3.98
N VAL A 478 29.79 -130.51 4.52
CA VAL A 478 30.59 -130.29 5.75
C VAL A 478 29.81 -130.69 7.00
N GLY A 479 28.48 -130.58 6.99
CA GLY A 479 27.62 -131.08 8.07
C GLY A 479 27.76 -132.59 8.29
N GLU A 480 27.97 -133.36 7.23
CA GLU A 480 28.21 -134.81 7.27
C GLU A 480 29.54 -135.15 7.97
N LEU A 481 30.58 -134.33 7.79
CA LEU A 481 31.91 -134.52 8.38
C LEU A 481 31.97 -134.12 9.87
N MET A 482 31.28 -133.05 10.25
CA MET A 482 31.31 -132.52 11.63
C MET A 482 30.57 -133.41 12.65
N ALA A 483 29.84 -134.43 12.20
CA ALA A 483 29.15 -135.38 13.08
C ALA A 483 30.09 -136.40 13.79
N MET A 484 31.40 -136.39 13.51
CA MET A 484 32.28 -137.51 13.86
C MET A 484 33.07 -137.42 15.19
N GLN A 485 33.23 -136.26 15.85
CA GLN A 485 34.14 -136.19 17.02
C GLN A 485 33.93 -135.05 18.04
N SER A 486 34.06 -135.41 19.33
CA SER A 486 34.21 -134.58 20.55
C SER A 486 34.61 -135.53 21.71
N THR A 487 34.91 -135.19 22.97
CA THR A 487 34.72 -134.03 23.88
C THR A 487 35.91 -133.95 24.87
N SER A 488 35.84 -133.11 25.92
CA SER A 488 36.40 -133.36 27.27
C SER A 488 37.89 -133.03 27.55
N ASP A 489 38.28 -132.82 28.81
CA ASP A 489 38.00 -131.63 29.65
C ASP A 489 38.95 -131.65 30.87
N SER A 490 39.83 -130.63 30.96
CA SER A 490 40.78 -130.43 32.07
C SER A 490 40.86 -128.93 32.42
N THR A 491 39.70 -128.29 32.34
CA THR A 491 39.54 -126.84 32.14
C THR A 491 39.21 -126.11 33.43
N GLU A 492 38.28 -126.65 34.23
CA GLU A 492 37.59 -125.97 35.33
C GLU A 492 38.52 -125.38 36.41
N LEU A 493 39.48 -126.14 36.92
CA LEU A 493 40.40 -125.65 37.95
C LEU A 493 41.39 -124.61 37.41
N GLN A 494 41.79 -124.71 36.14
CA GLN A 494 42.61 -123.68 35.51
C GLN A 494 41.81 -122.40 35.26
N ASN A 495 40.50 -122.51 35.04
CA ASN A 495 39.61 -121.35 34.87
C ASN A 495 39.48 -120.54 36.17
N LEU A 496 39.36 -121.20 37.33
CA LEU A 496 39.17 -120.50 38.61
C LEU A 496 40.39 -119.67 39.05
N LEU A 497 41.62 -120.09 38.72
CA LEU A 497 42.82 -119.28 38.96
C LEU A 497 42.91 -118.11 37.96
N LYS A 498 42.51 -118.33 36.70
CA LYS A 498 42.44 -117.25 35.69
C LYS A 498 41.45 -116.17 36.10
N THR A 499 40.26 -116.53 36.59
CA THR A 499 39.23 -115.54 36.98
C THR A 499 39.70 -114.62 38.11
N ALA A 500 40.41 -115.16 39.11
CA ALA A 500 40.97 -114.33 40.19
C ALA A 500 42.01 -113.30 39.68
N HIS A 501 42.84 -113.67 38.69
CA HIS A 501 43.77 -112.73 38.06
C HIS A 501 43.03 -111.69 37.19
N THR A 502 42.06 -112.10 36.38
CA THR A 502 41.29 -111.15 35.56
C THR A 502 40.46 -110.18 36.39
N GLU A 503 40.00 -110.56 37.58
CA GLU A 503 39.30 -109.66 38.50
C GLU A 503 40.23 -108.58 39.09
N ARG A 504 41.48 -108.91 39.44
CA ARG A 504 42.48 -107.89 39.79
C ARG A 504 42.73 -106.95 38.62
N ASP A 505 42.97 -107.50 37.44
CA ASP A 505 43.34 -106.73 36.25
C ASP A 505 42.16 -105.82 35.81
N ARG A 506 40.91 -106.28 35.99
CA ARG A 506 39.68 -105.48 35.85
C ARG A 506 39.66 -104.30 36.83
N LEU A 507 39.94 -104.52 38.11
CA LEU A 507 39.94 -103.46 39.13
C LEU A 507 41.08 -102.45 38.92
N GLU A 508 42.25 -102.87 38.43
CA GLU A 508 43.33 -101.96 38.04
C GLU A 508 42.93 -101.09 36.83
N VAL A 509 42.25 -101.67 35.83
CA VAL A 509 41.65 -100.93 34.71
C VAL A 509 40.59 -99.94 35.20
N GLU A 510 39.61 -100.36 36.00
CA GLU A 510 38.55 -99.49 36.55
C GLU A 510 39.11 -98.32 37.38
N LEU A 511 40.19 -98.56 38.14
CA LEU A 511 40.88 -97.52 38.90
C LEU A 511 41.64 -96.52 38.01
N THR A 512 42.12 -96.95 36.83
CA THR A 512 42.67 -96.01 35.83
C THR A 512 41.59 -95.26 35.06
N GLN A 513 40.46 -95.90 34.75
CA GLN A 513 39.29 -95.26 34.14
C GLN A 513 38.74 -94.15 35.05
N LEU A 514 38.46 -94.43 36.32
CA LEU A 514 38.02 -93.43 37.31
C LEU A 514 38.99 -92.25 37.47
N ARG A 515 40.30 -92.47 37.30
CA ARG A 515 41.31 -91.40 37.30
C ARG A 515 41.26 -90.55 36.03
N GLN A 516 40.99 -91.15 34.88
CA GLN A 516 40.84 -90.43 33.62
C GLN A 516 39.53 -89.65 33.60
N GLU A 517 38.41 -90.25 34.01
CA GLU A 517 37.11 -89.59 34.20
C GLU A 517 37.22 -88.38 35.13
N LEU A 518 37.98 -88.48 36.22
CA LEU A 518 38.24 -87.36 37.13
C LEU A 518 39.02 -86.21 36.46
N LEU A 519 40.00 -86.52 35.61
CA LEU A 519 40.78 -85.52 34.87
C LEU A 519 39.97 -84.88 33.74
N GLU A 520 39.12 -85.66 33.07
CA GLU A 520 38.22 -85.22 32.01
C GLU A 520 37.13 -84.30 32.60
N ALA A 521 36.50 -84.70 33.71
CA ALA A 521 35.59 -83.85 34.46
C ALA A 521 36.25 -82.56 35.00
N GLN A 522 37.52 -82.61 35.41
CA GLN A 522 38.27 -81.41 35.79
C GLN A 522 38.43 -80.45 34.59
N ALA A 523 38.89 -80.95 33.44
CA ALA A 523 39.00 -80.17 32.22
C ALA A 523 37.66 -79.56 31.77
N ASP A 524 36.56 -80.31 31.88
CA ASP A 524 35.20 -79.82 31.62
C ASP A 524 34.80 -78.70 32.58
N THR A 525 35.08 -78.82 33.89
CA THR A 525 34.77 -77.72 34.84
C THR A 525 35.58 -76.46 34.56
N GLU A 526 36.82 -76.58 34.06
CA GLU A 526 37.61 -75.43 33.63
C GLU A 526 37.08 -74.83 32.32
N HIS A 527 36.64 -75.65 31.37
CA HIS A 527 35.98 -75.20 30.14
C HIS A 527 34.66 -74.47 30.42
N VAL A 528 33.83 -75.02 31.31
CA VAL A 528 32.57 -74.39 31.77
C VAL A 528 32.87 -73.08 32.51
N ARG A 529 33.90 -73.01 33.36
CA ARG A 529 34.30 -71.76 34.04
C ARG A 529 34.78 -70.70 33.06
N ALA A 530 35.58 -71.07 32.06
CA ALA A 530 36.07 -70.15 31.04
C ALA A 530 34.95 -69.65 30.11
N THR A 531 33.99 -70.51 29.75
CA THR A 531 32.83 -70.11 28.95
C THR A 531 31.83 -69.26 29.75
N MET A 532 31.59 -69.55 31.02
CA MET A 532 30.81 -68.70 31.94
C MET A 532 31.39 -67.29 32.01
N SER A 533 32.68 -67.13 32.32
CA SER A 533 33.31 -65.80 32.40
C SER A 533 33.26 -65.03 31.07
N LYS A 534 33.38 -65.74 29.95
CA LYS A 534 33.21 -65.17 28.60
C LYS A 534 31.75 -64.77 28.28
N VAL A 535 30.76 -65.35 28.95
CA VAL A 535 29.36 -64.94 28.90
C VAL A 535 29.11 -63.74 29.83
N GLU A 536 29.62 -63.75 31.06
CA GLU A 536 29.52 -62.63 32.01
C GLU A 536 30.02 -61.31 31.41
N VAL A 537 31.21 -61.31 30.79
CA VAL A 537 31.78 -60.14 30.11
C VAL A 537 30.93 -59.70 28.90
N LYS A 538 30.28 -60.63 28.20
CA LYS A 538 29.32 -60.29 27.13
C LYS A 538 28.05 -59.66 27.69
N CYS A 539 27.51 -60.19 28.79
CA CYS A 539 26.33 -59.66 29.46
C CYS A 539 26.58 -58.23 29.96
N GLN A 540 27.71 -57.99 30.63
CA GLN A 540 28.16 -56.65 31.02
C GLN A 540 28.27 -55.71 29.81
N GLN A 541 28.96 -56.12 28.74
CA GLN A 541 29.09 -55.32 27.52
C GLN A 541 27.74 -55.02 26.83
N VAL A 542 26.77 -55.94 26.89
CA VAL A 542 25.42 -55.71 26.36
C VAL A 542 24.62 -54.77 27.27
N GLN A 543 24.74 -54.92 28.59
CA GLN A 543 24.12 -54.05 29.59
C GLN A 543 24.61 -52.60 29.44
N GLU A 544 25.93 -52.36 29.48
CA GLU A 544 26.48 -51.00 29.29
C GLU A 544 26.09 -50.40 27.92
N ARG A 545 25.93 -51.23 26.88
CA ARG A 545 25.44 -50.78 25.57
C ARG A 545 23.94 -50.47 25.59
N SER A 546 23.17 -51.04 26.51
CA SER A 546 21.78 -50.67 26.75
C SER A 546 21.72 -49.34 27.50
N GLU A 547 22.43 -49.23 28.63
CA GLU A 547 22.48 -48.05 29.48
C GLU A 547 22.93 -46.78 28.73
N ARG A 548 23.96 -46.88 27.86
CA ARG A 548 24.37 -45.75 27.00
C ARG A 548 23.25 -45.32 26.04
N ARG A 549 22.59 -46.27 25.37
CA ARG A 549 21.47 -45.97 24.45
C ARG A 549 20.25 -45.41 25.18
N GLU A 550 20.01 -45.84 26.41
CA GLU A 550 18.96 -45.29 27.28
C GLU A 550 19.27 -43.83 27.68
N GLN A 551 20.52 -43.53 28.02
CA GLN A 551 20.99 -42.15 28.28
C GLN A 551 20.95 -41.26 27.03
N GLU A 552 21.36 -41.78 25.87
CA GLU A 552 21.26 -41.10 24.57
C GLU A 552 19.79 -40.78 24.23
N LEU A 553 18.88 -41.75 24.36
CA LEU A 553 17.45 -41.57 24.13
C LEU A 553 16.81 -40.62 25.16
N SER A 554 17.22 -40.68 26.42
CA SER A 554 16.74 -39.77 27.48
C SER A 554 17.16 -38.32 27.20
N SER A 555 18.44 -38.06 26.90
CA SER A 555 18.92 -36.71 26.56
C SER A 555 18.31 -36.16 25.27
N ARG A 556 18.01 -37.03 24.29
CA ARG A 556 17.25 -36.66 23.09
C ARG A 556 15.77 -36.36 23.41
N ALA A 557 15.16 -37.09 24.34
CA ALA A 557 13.79 -36.82 24.78
C ALA A 557 13.67 -35.47 25.48
N THR A 558 14.56 -35.15 26.44
CA THR A 558 14.55 -33.85 27.12
C THR A 558 14.84 -32.70 26.16
N SER A 559 15.77 -32.86 25.21
CA SER A 559 16.05 -31.84 24.20
C SER A 559 14.86 -31.59 23.26
N LEU A 560 14.07 -32.63 22.94
CA LEU A 560 12.83 -32.48 22.16
C LEU A 560 11.70 -31.84 23.00
N GLU A 561 11.64 -32.11 24.30
CA GLU A 561 10.70 -31.47 25.23
C GLU A 561 11.01 -29.97 25.40
N GLU A 562 12.28 -29.60 25.59
CA GLU A 562 12.76 -28.21 25.61
C GLU A 562 12.44 -27.47 24.30
N ALA A 563 12.67 -28.11 23.15
CA ALA A 563 12.33 -27.56 21.84
C ALA A 563 10.81 -27.39 21.66
N GLY A 564 10.01 -28.33 22.18
CA GLY A 564 8.54 -28.24 22.21
C GLY A 564 8.05 -27.06 23.05
N ILE A 565 8.60 -26.88 24.25
CA ILE A 565 8.29 -25.74 25.14
C ILE A 565 8.66 -24.41 24.48
N HIS A 566 9.81 -24.35 23.80
CA HIS A 566 10.20 -23.14 23.06
C HIS A 566 9.25 -22.83 21.91
N ALA A 567 8.86 -23.83 21.12
CA ALA A 567 7.88 -23.68 20.05
C ALA A 567 6.49 -23.27 20.57
N GLU A 568 6.04 -23.81 21.71
CA GLU A 568 4.80 -23.36 22.35
C GLU A 568 4.85 -21.89 22.77
N ASN A 569 6.00 -21.41 23.25
CA ASN A 569 6.15 -20.02 23.67
C ASN A 569 6.17 -19.07 22.47
N GLN A 570 6.87 -19.41 21.39
CA GLN A 570 6.74 -18.71 20.10
C GLN A 570 5.28 -18.68 19.60
N ILE A 571 4.52 -19.77 19.79
CA ILE A 571 3.09 -19.82 19.43
C ILE A 571 2.22 -18.93 20.34
N LYS A 572 2.64 -18.61 21.58
CA LYS A 572 1.96 -17.66 22.46
C LYS A 572 2.26 -16.22 22.03
N GLU A 573 3.55 -15.89 21.84
CA GLU A 573 4.02 -14.59 21.33
C GLU A 573 3.38 -14.23 19.97
N LEU A 574 3.29 -15.21 19.06
CA LEU A 574 2.63 -15.03 17.75
C LEU A 574 1.10 -14.90 17.85
N LYS A 575 0.46 -15.39 18.92
CA LYS A 575 -0.99 -15.15 19.16
C LYS A 575 -1.23 -13.77 19.75
N GLU A 576 -0.39 -13.36 20.70
CA GLU A 576 -0.45 -12.03 21.33
C GLU A 576 -0.28 -10.93 20.27
N THR A 577 0.73 -11.04 19.42
CA THR A 577 0.92 -10.11 18.28
C THR A 577 -0.20 -10.16 17.24
N ILE A 578 -0.86 -11.32 17.03
CA ILE A 578 -2.08 -11.38 16.19
C ILE A 578 -3.23 -10.61 16.84
N PHE A 579 -3.49 -10.78 18.14
CA PHE A 579 -4.55 -10.04 18.83
C PHE A 579 -4.30 -8.52 18.85
N GLU A 580 -3.05 -8.09 19.03
CA GLU A 580 -2.68 -6.67 18.94
C GLU A 580 -2.93 -6.08 17.55
N LEU A 581 -2.65 -6.84 16.48
CA LEU A 581 -2.92 -6.42 15.11
C LEU A 581 -4.42 -6.45 14.77
N GLU A 582 -5.19 -7.40 15.32
CA GLU A 582 -6.65 -7.45 15.16
C GLU A 582 -7.34 -6.25 15.83
N ASP A 583 -6.92 -5.85 17.04
CA ASP A 583 -7.42 -4.66 17.73
C ASP A 583 -7.07 -3.37 16.97
N GLN A 584 -5.84 -3.23 16.49
CA GLN A 584 -5.41 -2.10 15.65
C GLN A 584 -6.25 -1.99 14.36
N VAL A 585 -6.56 -3.11 13.71
CA VAL A 585 -7.40 -3.13 12.50
C VAL A 585 -8.84 -2.72 12.79
N GLU A 586 -9.42 -3.15 13.92
CA GLU A 586 -10.79 -2.76 14.28
C GLU A 586 -10.87 -1.31 14.80
N GLN A 587 -9.86 -0.83 15.51
CA GLN A 587 -9.70 0.59 15.84
C GLN A 587 -9.60 1.46 14.57
N GLN A 588 -8.81 1.03 13.58
CA GLN A 588 -8.69 1.75 12.30
C GLN A 588 -10.03 1.74 11.52
N ARG A 589 -10.83 0.68 11.61
CA ARG A 589 -12.19 0.64 11.04
C ARG A 589 -13.14 1.61 11.74
N ALA A 590 -13.10 1.70 13.06
CA ALA A 590 -13.89 2.68 13.82
C ALA A 590 -13.52 4.12 13.41
N VAL A 591 -12.23 4.45 13.35
CA VAL A 591 -11.74 5.76 12.90
C VAL A 591 -12.21 6.06 11.46
N ASN A 592 -12.00 5.14 10.51
CA ASN A 592 -12.47 5.32 9.13
C ASN A 592 -14.00 5.51 9.04
N CYS A 593 -14.78 4.83 9.90
CA CYS A 593 -16.24 5.02 9.98
C CYS A 593 -16.60 6.44 10.42
N HIS A 594 -15.96 6.96 11.46
CA HIS A 594 -16.15 8.34 11.93
C HIS A 594 -15.74 9.38 10.88
N THR A 595 -14.60 9.18 10.20
CA THR A 595 -14.14 10.06 9.11
C THR A 595 -15.13 10.06 7.94
N ASN A 596 -15.64 8.89 7.52
CA ASN A 596 -16.64 8.79 6.45
C ASN A 596 -17.95 9.51 6.83
N GLN A 597 -18.40 9.40 8.09
CA GLN A 597 -19.57 10.14 8.56
C GLN A 597 -19.34 11.66 8.52
N ALA A 598 -18.17 12.14 8.98
CA ALA A 598 -17.83 13.57 8.93
C ALA A 598 -17.74 14.10 7.49
N VAL A 599 -17.25 13.30 6.54
CA VAL A 599 -17.26 13.63 5.10
C VAL A 599 -18.70 13.75 4.58
N LEU A 600 -19.56 12.77 4.87
CA LEU A 600 -20.97 12.82 4.47
C LEU A 600 -21.70 14.05 5.05
N ASP A 601 -21.43 14.42 6.31
CA ASP A 601 -22.03 15.60 6.94
C ASP A 601 -21.55 16.91 6.30
N MET A 602 -20.27 16.97 5.91
CA MET A 602 -19.70 18.10 5.16
C MET A 602 -20.22 18.18 3.72
N GLU A 603 -20.34 17.07 3.00
CA GLU A 603 -20.97 17.02 1.66
C GLU A 603 -22.42 17.52 1.71
N ASN A 604 -23.18 17.10 2.73
CA ASN A 604 -24.54 17.58 2.97
C ASN A 604 -24.60 19.07 3.37
N LEU A 605 -23.55 19.63 3.97
CA LEU A 605 -23.46 21.07 4.24
C LEU A 605 -23.12 21.86 2.97
N VAL A 606 -22.13 21.41 2.19
CA VAL A 606 -21.76 22.02 0.90
C VAL A 606 -22.97 22.09 -0.02
N LYS A 607 -23.71 20.99 -0.19
CA LYS A 607 -24.92 20.95 -1.00
C LYS A 607 -25.98 21.98 -0.58
N LYS A 608 -26.21 22.16 0.73
CA LYS A 608 -27.13 23.19 1.26
C LYS A 608 -26.65 24.61 0.95
N LEU A 609 -25.34 24.85 0.98
CA LEU A 609 -24.75 26.15 0.63
C LEU A 609 -24.85 26.41 -0.89
N GLU A 610 -24.72 25.39 -1.73
CA GLU A 610 -24.95 25.49 -3.18
C GLU A 610 -26.43 25.79 -3.50
N GLU A 611 -27.37 25.11 -2.82
CA GLU A 611 -28.80 25.39 -2.93
C GLU A 611 -29.15 26.83 -2.49
N GLN A 612 -28.58 27.30 -1.38
CA GLN A 612 -28.73 28.70 -0.91
C GLN A 612 -28.09 29.72 -1.85
N LYS A 613 -26.93 29.42 -2.44
CA LYS A 613 -26.29 30.26 -3.45
C LYS A 613 -27.15 30.37 -4.71
N ALA A 614 -27.68 29.24 -5.20
CA ALA A 614 -28.55 29.21 -6.37
C ALA A 614 -29.87 29.98 -6.13
N GLU A 615 -30.40 29.94 -4.91
CA GLU A 615 -31.52 30.76 -4.45
C GLU A 615 -31.18 32.26 -4.51
N ALA A 616 -30.09 32.68 -3.85
CA ALA A 616 -29.65 34.08 -3.81
C ALA A 616 -29.34 34.64 -5.21
N GLU A 617 -28.68 33.85 -6.08
CA GLU A 617 -28.46 34.22 -7.48
C GLU A 617 -29.77 34.43 -8.25
N ARG A 618 -30.81 33.63 -7.96
CA ARG A 618 -32.13 33.78 -8.60
C ARG A 618 -32.82 35.05 -8.12
N GLN A 619 -32.76 35.34 -6.83
CA GLN A 619 -33.29 36.57 -6.24
C GLN A 619 -32.59 37.81 -6.81
N LEU A 620 -31.26 37.79 -6.94
CA LEU A 620 -30.49 38.83 -7.62
C LEU A 620 -30.90 39.01 -9.09
N LYS A 621 -31.16 37.92 -9.83
CA LYS A 621 -31.66 37.97 -11.22
C LYS A 621 -33.06 38.60 -11.30
N VAL A 622 -33.94 38.33 -10.34
CA VAL A 622 -35.28 38.97 -10.23
C VAL A 622 -35.16 40.46 -9.90
N PHE A 623 -34.39 40.83 -8.87
CA PHE A 623 -34.20 42.23 -8.48
C PHE A 623 -33.51 43.06 -9.58
N ASN A 624 -32.53 42.48 -10.28
CA ASN A 624 -31.87 43.13 -11.42
C ASN A 624 -32.83 43.38 -12.59
N ARG A 625 -33.89 42.57 -12.74
CA ARG A 625 -34.96 42.80 -13.71
C ARG A 625 -35.90 43.91 -13.24
N GLN A 626 -36.36 43.88 -11.98
CA GLN A 626 -37.18 44.97 -11.41
C GLN A 626 -36.48 46.33 -11.54
N MET A 627 -35.21 46.42 -11.17
CA MET A 627 -34.35 47.60 -11.33
C MET A 627 -34.07 48.02 -12.79
N LYS A 628 -34.49 47.24 -13.80
CA LYS A 628 -34.49 47.61 -15.23
C LYS A 628 -35.87 48.07 -15.67
N ASP A 629 -36.91 47.33 -15.28
CA ASP A 629 -38.31 47.62 -15.57
C ASP A 629 -38.67 49.01 -14.98
N GLU A 630 -38.32 49.29 -13.72
CA GLU A 630 -38.43 50.61 -13.06
C GLU A 630 -37.65 51.71 -13.79
N LYS A 631 -36.44 51.41 -14.29
CA LYS A 631 -35.63 52.37 -15.08
C LYS A 631 -36.18 52.62 -16.47
N GLU A 632 -37.05 51.76 -16.99
CA GLU A 632 -37.83 52.03 -18.20
C GLU A 632 -39.09 52.83 -17.88
N GLU A 633 -39.80 52.49 -16.81
CA GLU A 633 -40.96 53.26 -16.33
C GLU A 633 -40.60 54.71 -16.01
N TRP A 634 -39.46 54.95 -15.35
CA TRP A 634 -38.97 56.32 -15.10
C TRP A 634 -38.65 57.07 -16.41
N ARG A 635 -38.12 56.39 -17.44
CA ARG A 635 -37.89 56.99 -18.76
C ARG A 635 -39.18 57.28 -19.52
N ARG A 636 -40.20 56.42 -19.39
CA ARG A 636 -41.55 56.65 -19.92
C ARG A 636 -42.17 57.88 -19.24
N PHE A 637 -42.20 57.89 -17.91
CA PHE A 637 -42.68 59.02 -17.11
C PHE A 637 -41.96 60.34 -17.44
N GLN A 638 -40.65 60.32 -17.67
CA GLN A 638 -39.91 61.52 -18.11
C GLN A 638 -40.38 62.02 -19.49
N ALA A 639 -40.62 61.13 -20.45
CA ALA A 639 -41.13 61.49 -21.78
C ALA A 639 -42.59 61.96 -21.74
N ASP A 640 -43.43 61.32 -20.92
CA ASP A 640 -44.82 61.71 -20.69
C ASP A 640 -44.89 63.11 -20.02
N LEU A 641 -44.03 63.37 -19.03
CA LEU A 641 -43.89 64.67 -18.38
C LEU A 641 -43.39 65.75 -19.34
N GLN A 642 -42.41 65.45 -20.20
CA GLN A 642 -41.97 66.37 -21.25
C GLN A 642 -43.10 66.69 -22.23
N THR A 643 -43.90 65.68 -22.62
CA THR A 643 -45.07 65.85 -23.49
C THR A 643 -46.13 66.73 -22.82
N ALA A 644 -46.43 66.48 -21.53
CA ALA A 644 -47.36 67.29 -20.75
C ALA A 644 -46.88 68.75 -20.59
N VAL A 645 -45.57 68.98 -20.43
CA VAL A 645 -44.98 70.32 -20.38
C VAL A 645 -45.05 71.03 -21.74
N VAL A 646 -44.90 70.33 -22.86
CA VAL A 646 -45.13 70.91 -24.21
C VAL A 646 -46.60 71.31 -24.36
N VAL A 647 -47.53 70.38 -24.14
CA VAL A 647 -48.98 70.63 -24.25
C VAL A 647 -49.44 71.78 -23.32
N ALA A 648 -48.93 71.84 -22.09
CA ALA A 648 -49.23 72.95 -21.17
C ALA A 648 -48.65 74.30 -21.62
N ASN A 649 -47.53 74.30 -22.35
CA ASN A 649 -47.00 75.52 -22.98
C ASN A 649 -47.80 75.94 -24.22
N ASP A 650 -48.25 74.98 -25.03
CA ASP A 650 -49.07 75.24 -26.22
C ASP A 650 -50.44 75.82 -25.83
N ILE A 651 -51.16 75.17 -24.91
CA ILE A 651 -52.43 75.67 -24.34
C ILE A 651 -52.26 77.08 -23.74
N LYS A 652 -51.13 77.34 -23.07
CA LYS A 652 -50.81 78.67 -22.53
C LYS A 652 -50.57 79.70 -23.65
N VAL A 653 -49.96 79.33 -24.77
CA VAL A 653 -49.75 80.22 -25.93
C VAL A 653 -51.08 80.47 -26.67
N GLU A 654 -51.90 79.44 -26.84
CA GLU A 654 -53.25 79.51 -27.41
C GLU A 654 -54.15 80.44 -26.57
N ALA A 655 -54.30 80.17 -25.27
CA ALA A 655 -55.10 81.00 -24.37
C ALA A 655 -54.58 82.45 -24.28
N GLN A 656 -53.26 82.68 -24.35
CA GLN A 656 -52.73 84.04 -24.49
C GLN A 656 -53.07 84.68 -25.84
N GLN A 657 -53.13 83.91 -26.92
CA GLN A 657 -53.49 84.42 -28.25
C GLN A 657 -54.98 84.73 -28.35
N GLU A 658 -55.85 83.89 -27.80
CA GLU A 658 -57.28 84.17 -27.63
C GLU A 658 -57.50 85.42 -26.77
N LEU A 659 -56.76 85.57 -25.67
CA LEU A 659 -56.83 86.74 -24.82
C LEU A 659 -56.32 88.02 -25.53
N ARG A 660 -55.38 87.91 -26.48
CA ARG A 660 -55.00 89.02 -27.39
C ARG A 660 -56.10 89.34 -28.41
N THR A 661 -56.73 88.34 -29.03
CA THR A 661 -57.79 88.57 -30.03
C THR A 661 -59.06 89.12 -29.38
N LEU A 662 -59.45 88.62 -28.21
CA LEU A 662 -60.56 89.16 -27.41
C LEU A 662 -60.29 90.60 -26.95
N ARG A 663 -59.06 90.94 -26.52
CA ARG A 663 -58.68 92.33 -26.22
C ARG A 663 -58.76 93.25 -27.44
N ARG A 664 -58.33 92.79 -28.62
CA ARG A 664 -58.48 93.54 -29.88
C ARG A 664 -59.96 93.73 -30.22
N GLN A 665 -60.78 92.69 -30.14
CA GLN A 665 -62.22 92.78 -30.39
C GLN A 665 -62.91 93.75 -29.42
N LEU A 666 -62.57 93.69 -28.13
CA LEU A 666 -63.06 94.64 -27.13
C LEU A 666 -62.65 96.09 -27.46
N GLN A 667 -61.40 96.33 -27.88
CA GLN A 667 -60.98 97.66 -28.32
C GLN A 667 -61.74 98.11 -29.57
N GLU A 668 -61.94 97.23 -30.56
CA GLU A 668 -62.72 97.57 -31.76
C GLU A 668 -64.20 97.87 -31.44
N GLU A 669 -64.81 97.14 -30.50
CA GLU A 669 -66.18 97.42 -30.03
C GLU A 669 -66.24 98.69 -29.16
N GLN A 670 -65.21 98.99 -28.36
CA GLN A 670 -65.09 100.27 -27.66
C GLN A 670 -64.93 101.43 -28.64
N ASP A 671 -64.13 101.27 -29.70
CA ASP A 671 -63.97 102.26 -30.77
C ASP A 671 -65.26 102.44 -31.59
N ARG A 672 -66.02 101.35 -31.83
CA ARG A 672 -67.36 101.40 -32.45
C ARG A 672 -68.36 102.11 -31.54
N SER A 673 -68.38 101.78 -30.26
CA SER A 673 -69.23 102.42 -29.25
C SER A 673 -68.89 103.91 -29.11
N ALA A 674 -67.61 104.29 -29.09
CA ALA A 674 -67.18 105.69 -29.01
C ALA A 674 -67.59 106.49 -30.25
N LYS A 675 -67.50 105.90 -31.46
CA LYS A 675 -68.01 106.51 -32.69
C LYS A 675 -69.52 106.70 -32.63
N LEU A 676 -70.27 105.67 -32.24
CA LEU A 676 -71.73 105.75 -32.06
C LEU A 676 -72.13 106.75 -30.97
N SER A 677 -71.36 106.88 -29.89
CA SER A 677 -71.56 107.91 -28.86
C SER A 677 -71.33 109.30 -29.42
N ALA A 678 -70.27 109.52 -30.22
CA ALA A 678 -70.03 110.81 -30.88
C ALA A 678 -71.11 111.14 -31.92
N ASP A 679 -71.57 110.16 -32.70
CA ASP A 679 -72.70 110.31 -33.62
C ASP A 679 -74.00 110.64 -32.87
N LEU A 680 -74.21 110.03 -31.70
CA LEU A 680 -75.34 110.34 -30.82
C LEU A 680 -75.23 111.72 -30.16
N GLU A 681 -74.03 112.18 -29.80
CA GLU A 681 -73.78 113.55 -29.32
C GLU A 681 -74.04 114.58 -30.43
N VAL A 682 -73.64 114.31 -31.67
CA VAL A 682 -74.00 115.13 -32.84
C VAL A 682 -75.52 115.17 -33.02
N LEU A 683 -76.20 114.02 -32.94
CA LEU A 683 -77.66 113.92 -33.02
C LEU A 683 -78.41 114.51 -31.80
N GLN A 684 -77.74 114.65 -30.65
CA GLN A 684 -78.26 115.39 -29.50
C GLN A 684 -78.02 116.90 -29.62
N GLY A 685 -76.87 117.35 -30.13
CA GLY A 685 -76.62 118.77 -30.44
C GLY A 685 -77.63 119.33 -31.44
N VAL A 686 -77.99 118.53 -32.46
CA VAL A 686 -79.10 118.84 -33.39
C VAL A 686 -80.46 118.91 -32.68
N ARG A 687 -80.70 118.10 -31.62
CA ARG A 687 -81.99 118.05 -30.90
C ARG A 687 -82.14 119.11 -29.80
N ILE A 688 -81.05 119.46 -29.12
CA ILE A 688 -81.02 120.45 -28.03
C ILE A 688 -81.28 121.87 -28.56
N SER A 689 -81.13 122.08 -29.86
CA SER A 689 -81.58 123.31 -30.55
C SER A 689 -83.11 123.49 -30.57
N THR A 690 -83.91 122.50 -30.12
CA THR A 690 -85.38 122.58 -30.04
C THR A 690 -85.99 121.91 -28.79
N GLY A 691 -85.95 122.59 -27.64
CA GLY A 691 -87.08 122.63 -26.70
C GLY A 691 -87.21 121.58 -25.57
N ALA A 692 -86.88 122.01 -24.35
CA ALA A 692 -87.61 121.81 -23.08
C ALA A 692 -87.88 120.40 -22.47
N THR A 693 -87.37 120.21 -21.24
CA THR A 693 -87.99 119.58 -20.04
C THR A 693 -88.78 118.26 -20.14
N PHE A 694 -88.39 117.24 -19.33
CA PHE A 694 -89.15 116.78 -18.14
C PHE A 694 -88.39 115.74 -17.28
N ASP A 695 -88.88 115.50 -16.05
CA ASP A 695 -88.38 114.51 -15.08
C ASP A 695 -88.69 113.03 -15.42
N THR A 696 -87.84 112.11 -14.96
CA THR A 696 -88.13 110.86 -14.19
C THR A 696 -86.79 110.08 -14.02
N LYS A 697 -86.37 109.47 -12.89
CA LYS A 697 -86.97 108.71 -11.76
C LYS A 697 -86.84 107.19 -11.95
N THR A 698 -86.43 106.49 -10.88
CA THR A 698 -86.17 105.02 -10.75
C THR A 698 -84.80 104.64 -11.35
N ALA A 699 -83.79 104.09 -10.64
CA ALA A 699 -83.68 103.13 -9.51
C ALA A 699 -83.81 101.65 -9.92
N VAL A 700 -83.38 100.74 -9.03
CA VAL A 700 -83.26 99.26 -9.16
C VAL A 700 -81.99 98.78 -9.91
N GLU A 701 -81.35 97.63 -9.64
CA GLU A 701 -81.09 96.83 -8.41
C GLU A 701 -80.22 95.60 -8.81
N GLY A 702 -79.42 95.05 -7.89
CA GLY A 702 -78.73 93.77 -8.06
C GLY A 702 -77.47 93.77 -8.97
N HIS A 703 -76.54 92.81 -8.81
CA HIS A 703 -76.55 91.68 -7.88
C HIS A 703 -75.14 91.30 -7.40
#